data_AF-D3BV98-F1
#
_entry.id   AF-D3BV98-F1
#
_cell.length_a   1.000
_cell.length_b   1.000
_cell.length_c   1.000
_cell.angle_alpha   90.00
_cell.angle_beta   90.00
_cell.angle_gamma   90.00
#
_symmetry.space_group_name_H-M   'P 1'
#
loop_
_entity.id
_entity.type
_entity.pdbx_description
1 polymer ?
#
loop_
_entity_poly.entity_id
_entity_poly.type
_entity_poly.pdbx_seq_one_letter_code
_entity_poly.pdbx_strand_id
1 'polypeptide(L)'
;MVLALMLVVTLGRLRVGFNNVHTGASAIPSQIMFKMNTNTNRIEKTDRLINGKNVLKFINYEFNNDLIVLVHNHLKDKDNEQHTNIILIGNIKTNDEIVVPDTIDTQYQLILIISNSLLNLSILLNKSESYIIKLQDIQKSQFKDTFDYFKQTHIINNKQYHSISRFTNSNNINDVYLVCGTDHKRLVRSFFNVINQLTIIKLTKSIQKCVYKKINYKGKDNQKSYERAENEIKAMKLLKDNWRFVQLVDYHHDKDNQIFHIITYYCDGGDLSQKYKHLTDQNLNITINHIYIEHKNRIFEESDIIDYISELFNILLELDKHGIVHCDIKPSNIFIGYGTLILGDFGCCKFIDQSTIIEYQDSNVFFKAPVVITSVSNSKEISDPSIFDMNLNTLINATRGTLGYISPEAMNRQYAQSCDIFSIGSTILKLLCCHQDDRNNHELFKTTDEIKISEYRYSKQLIEFIHRLLDQSPKNRESLNQLLNQYIETITNQHSITFNLNTTFKNSSVNITEIEFGNEFNQPLQSNSLPPNLRSLSFGYGFNQILSVGVLPESLESLVFGLEFNQILSVGVLPESLESLVFGNDFNQILSVGVLPESLESLEFGSKFNQILSVGVLPQSLESLVFGIEFNQILSVGVLPKSLKSLVFGYFFNQILSVGVLPKSLKSLEFGPEFNQILSVGVLPKSLKSLSFGYKFDQILSVGDLRKSISSLIIGGIQKDSINQSKLALNLKILEINDGLYRHTQTITTLQLTNSQDSLSFIKEFYPEYYSTHNLSKISDSFVDSQNNQIKGEYIIALLLHNTNIIL
;
A
#
# COMPACT_ATOMS: atom_id res chain seq x y z
N MET A 1 -29.74 -47.09 52.40
CA MET A 1 -30.13 -46.04 51.42
C MET A 1 -29.22 -44.84 51.62
N VAL A 2 -28.55 -44.23 50.65
CA VAL A 2 -28.29 -44.51 49.21
C VAL A 2 -27.00 -43.70 48.86
N LEU A 3 -25.97 -44.34 48.26
CA LEU A 3 -24.74 -43.79 47.60
C LEU A 3 -23.93 -42.61 48.24
N ALA A 4 -22.60 -42.47 48.08
CA ALA A 4 -21.49 -43.37 47.75
C ALA A 4 -20.13 -42.68 48.06
N LEU A 5 -19.12 -43.48 48.43
CA LEU A 5 -17.64 -43.42 48.19
C LEU A 5 -16.96 -42.08 47.75
N MET A 6 -15.69 -41.75 48.08
CA MET A 6 -14.52 -42.41 48.72
C MET A 6 -13.58 -41.31 49.28
N LEU A 7 -12.75 -41.61 50.30
CA LEU A 7 -11.27 -41.45 50.23
C LEU A 7 -10.56 -41.99 51.48
N VAL A 8 -9.44 -42.68 51.27
CA VAL A 8 -8.56 -43.39 52.21
C VAL A 8 -7.12 -43.02 51.74
N VAL A 9 -6.02 -42.93 52.50
CA VAL A 9 -5.47 -43.73 53.62
C VAL A 9 -4.51 -42.85 54.45
N THR A 10 -4.35 -43.13 55.75
CA THR A 10 -3.24 -42.63 56.58
C THR A 10 -2.29 -43.76 57.01
N LEU A 11 -1.04 -43.35 57.35
CA LEU A 11 0.04 -44.08 58.05
C LEU A 11 1.11 -44.81 57.23
N GLY A 12 2.35 -44.33 57.43
CA GLY A 12 3.59 -45.11 57.37
C GLY A 12 4.52 -44.63 58.50
N ARG A 13 5.08 -45.53 59.32
CA ARG A 13 5.99 -45.26 60.45
C ARG A 13 7.45 -45.56 60.08
N LEU A 14 8.37 -45.22 61.02
CA LEU A 14 9.79 -45.64 61.18
C LEU A 14 10.81 -44.72 60.46
N ARG A 15 11.90 -44.21 61.06
CA ARG A 15 12.94 -44.62 62.06
C ARG A 15 14.24 -45.18 61.43
N VAL A 16 15.32 -44.39 61.60
CA VAL A 16 16.69 -44.76 62.05
C VAL A 16 17.59 -45.65 61.16
N GLY A 17 18.87 -45.24 61.03
CA GLY A 17 20.00 -46.04 60.51
C GLY A 17 20.95 -45.23 59.60
N PHE A 18 21.87 -44.38 60.09
CA PHE A 18 23.20 -44.62 60.69
C PHE A 18 24.27 -45.30 59.79
N ASN A 19 25.43 -44.64 59.73
CA ASN A 19 26.79 -45.09 59.37
C ASN A 19 27.11 -45.39 57.88
N ASN A 20 28.12 -44.75 57.25
CA ASN A 20 29.57 -44.64 57.53
C ASN A 20 30.35 -45.87 56.99
N VAL A 21 31.56 -45.80 56.41
CA VAL A 21 32.53 -44.68 56.24
C VAL A 21 33.64 -45.00 55.21
N HIS A 22 34.52 -44.03 54.96
CA HIS A 22 35.85 -44.06 54.29
C HIS A 22 35.89 -43.57 52.82
N THR A 23 36.85 -42.73 52.40
CA THR A 23 37.96 -42.04 53.11
C THR A 23 38.22 -40.70 52.45
N GLY A 24 38.65 -39.68 53.20
CA GLY A 24 39.09 -38.42 52.62
C GLY A 24 40.17 -37.73 53.47
N ALA A 25 41.27 -37.33 52.83
CA ALA A 25 42.22 -36.32 53.33
C ALA A 25 43.28 -35.98 52.26
N SER A 26 43.05 -34.91 51.48
CA SER A 26 44.10 -33.97 51.06
C SER A 26 43.42 -32.67 50.57
N ALA A 27 44.12 -31.53 50.62
CA ALA A 27 43.49 -30.22 50.54
C ALA A 27 44.24 -29.21 49.65
N ILE A 28 43.54 -28.73 48.59
CA ILE A 28 43.47 -27.34 48.06
C ILE A 28 44.83 -26.77 47.50
N PRO A 29 44.93 -25.95 46.39
CA PRO A 29 43.95 -24.97 45.94
C PRO A 29 43.64 -24.78 44.42
N SER A 30 42.45 -24.20 44.21
CA SER A 30 42.02 -23.27 43.14
C SER A 30 42.09 -23.68 41.67
N GLN A 31 40.94 -24.03 41.07
CA GLN A 31 40.39 -23.37 39.87
C GLN A 31 38.96 -23.85 39.51
N ILE A 32 38.16 -22.89 39.01
CA ILE A 32 36.96 -22.96 38.15
C ILE A 32 36.36 -24.36 37.84
N MET A 33 35.18 -24.66 38.39
CA MET A 33 34.04 -25.23 37.63
C MET A 33 32.77 -25.34 38.49
N PHE A 34 31.65 -24.81 38.00
CA PHE A 34 30.32 -25.37 38.32
C PHE A 34 29.63 -25.74 37.01
N LYS A 35 29.79 -27.02 36.63
CA LYS A 35 28.94 -27.66 35.61
C LYS A 35 27.54 -27.84 36.18
N MET A 36 26.53 -27.44 35.42
CA MET A 36 25.31 -28.25 35.31
C MET A 36 25.11 -28.61 33.84
N ASN A 37 25.28 -29.91 33.54
CA ASN A 37 24.99 -30.47 32.24
C ASN A 37 23.82 -31.45 32.40
N THR A 38 22.65 -31.09 31.89
CA THR A 38 21.54 -32.02 31.64
C THR A 38 20.77 -31.56 30.39
N ASN A 39 20.35 -32.52 29.56
CA ASN A 39 19.45 -32.39 28.40
C ASN A 39 20.07 -32.11 27.00
N THR A 40 20.92 -33.03 26.54
CA THR A 40 21.46 -33.06 25.16
C THR A 40 20.43 -33.33 24.04
N ASN A 41 19.15 -33.57 24.36
CA ASN A 41 18.09 -33.88 23.37
C ASN A 41 17.11 -32.69 23.10
N ARG A 42 17.34 -31.51 23.70
CA ARG A 42 16.37 -30.40 23.68
C ARG A 42 16.80 -29.16 22.89
N ILE A 43 18.11 -29.02 22.68
CA ILE A 43 18.72 -27.93 21.92
C ILE A 43 19.64 -28.62 20.91
N GLU A 44 19.23 -28.62 19.65
CA GLU A 44 19.97 -29.25 18.56
C GLU A 44 20.66 -28.15 17.77
N LYS A 45 22.00 -28.16 17.73
CA LYS A 45 22.74 -27.30 16.80
C LYS A 45 22.37 -27.69 15.36
N THR A 46 22.19 -26.70 14.51
CA THR A 46 21.94 -26.87 13.08
C THR A 46 22.82 -25.92 12.27
N ASP A 47 23.15 -26.30 11.04
CA ASP A 47 23.88 -25.44 10.10
C ASP A 47 22.93 -24.59 9.23
N ARG A 48 21.63 -24.60 9.56
CA ARG A 48 20.60 -23.87 8.81
C ARG A 48 20.70 -22.36 9.05
N LEU A 49 20.84 -21.62 7.96
CA LEU A 49 20.89 -20.15 7.94
C LEU A 49 19.68 -19.59 7.18
N ILE A 50 19.29 -18.35 7.51
CA ILE A 50 18.36 -17.54 6.71
C ILE A 50 19.12 -16.30 6.26
N ASN A 51 19.19 -16.06 4.94
CA ASN A 51 19.96 -14.98 4.32
C ASN A 51 21.42 -14.90 4.83
N GLY A 52 22.05 -16.05 5.06
CA GLY A 52 23.42 -16.15 5.57
C GLY A 52 23.61 -15.92 7.08
N LYS A 53 22.51 -15.73 7.84
CA LYS A 53 22.54 -15.44 9.28
C LYS A 53 22.07 -16.60 10.13
N ASN A 54 22.56 -16.66 11.37
CA ASN A 54 22.21 -17.69 12.35
C ASN A 54 20.75 -17.57 12.83
N VAL A 55 20.13 -18.72 13.11
CA VAL A 55 18.68 -18.85 13.34
C VAL A 55 18.40 -19.62 14.62
N LEU A 56 17.43 -19.14 15.38
CA LEU A 56 16.78 -19.88 16.45
C LEU A 56 15.40 -20.34 15.98
N LYS A 57 15.20 -21.66 15.88
CA LYS A 57 13.90 -22.27 15.60
C LYS A 57 13.29 -22.78 16.90
N PHE A 58 12.02 -22.48 17.14
CA PHE A 58 11.29 -22.95 18.32
C PHE A 58 10.21 -23.96 17.92
N ILE A 59 10.31 -25.18 18.46
CA ILE A 59 9.32 -26.24 18.24
C ILE A 59 8.55 -26.45 19.54
N ASN A 60 7.22 -26.32 19.46
CA ASN A 60 6.32 -26.34 20.61
C ASN A 60 4.98 -26.94 20.17
N TYR A 61 4.42 -27.85 20.98
CA TYR A 61 3.14 -28.52 20.73
C TYR A 61 2.20 -28.54 21.95
N GLU A 62 2.64 -28.12 23.14
CA GLU A 62 1.83 -28.20 24.37
C GLU A 62 1.30 -26.84 24.88
N PHE A 63 1.93 -25.72 24.50
CA PHE A 63 1.49 -24.40 24.96
C PHE A 63 0.74 -23.62 23.86
N ASN A 64 -0.60 -23.63 23.94
CA ASN A 64 -1.50 -22.75 23.14
C ASN A 64 -1.40 -21.25 23.52
N ASN A 65 -0.35 -20.83 24.23
CA ASN A 65 -0.18 -19.47 24.74
C ASN A 65 1.11 -18.85 24.21
N ASP A 66 1.01 -17.59 23.82
CA ASP A 66 2.09 -16.64 23.54
C ASP A 66 3.32 -16.83 24.44
N LEU A 67 4.50 -17.05 23.85
CA LEU A 67 5.79 -17.11 24.56
C LEU A 67 6.62 -15.87 24.23
N ILE A 68 6.97 -15.08 25.24
CA ILE A 68 7.84 -13.92 25.07
C ILE A 68 9.29 -14.39 25.12
N VAL A 69 10.08 -14.04 24.11
CA VAL A 69 11.48 -14.46 23.99
C VAL A 69 12.39 -13.23 23.94
N LEU A 70 13.26 -13.15 24.96
CA LEU A 70 14.27 -12.12 25.10
C LEU A 70 15.66 -12.72 24.88
N VAL A 71 16.57 -11.97 24.29
CA VAL A 71 18.00 -12.27 24.32
C VAL A 71 18.72 -11.22 25.15
N HIS A 72 19.35 -11.68 26.22
CA HIS A 72 20.27 -10.91 27.06
C HIS A 72 21.70 -11.18 26.56
N ASN A 73 22.33 -10.17 25.97
CA ASN A 73 23.72 -10.25 25.56
C ASN A 73 24.60 -9.88 26.76
N HIS A 74 25.54 -10.75 27.14
CA HIS A 74 26.27 -10.65 28.39
C HIS A 74 27.77 -10.84 28.17
N LEU A 75 28.47 -9.79 27.71
CA LEU A 75 29.79 -9.35 28.21
C LEU A 75 30.32 -8.17 27.37
N LYS A 76 31.53 -7.73 27.69
CA LYS A 76 32.15 -6.48 27.25
C LYS A 76 32.79 -6.61 25.87
N ASP A 77 32.73 -5.52 25.10
CA ASP A 77 33.54 -5.38 23.89
C ASP A 77 35.03 -5.21 24.25
N LYS A 78 35.93 -5.24 23.26
CA LYS A 78 37.40 -5.22 23.46
C LYS A 78 37.90 -4.02 24.27
N ASP A 79 37.18 -2.91 24.27
CA ASP A 79 37.49 -1.69 25.01
C ASP A 79 36.92 -1.66 26.45
N ASN A 80 36.49 -2.82 26.97
CA ASN A 80 36.07 -3.02 28.37
C ASN A 80 34.73 -2.37 28.77
N GLU A 81 33.98 -1.74 27.85
CA GLU A 81 32.64 -1.20 28.11
C GLU A 81 31.58 -2.30 28.31
N GLN A 82 30.72 -2.16 29.34
CA GLN A 82 29.62 -3.09 29.62
C GLN A 82 28.36 -2.70 28.85
N HIS A 83 28.11 -3.35 27.71
CA HIS A 83 26.84 -3.25 26.99
C HIS A 83 25.84 -4.32 27.44
N THR A 84 25.19 -4.10 28.59
CA THR A 84 24.03 -4.91 28.99
C THR A 84 22.80 -4.56 28.15
N ASN A 85 22.56 -5.36 27.12
CA ASN A 85 21.41 -5.21 26.23
C ASN A 85 20.52 -6.45 26.31
N ILE A 86 19.27 -6.23 26.75
CA ILE A 86 18.16 -7.18 26.60
C ILE A 86 17.38 -6.75 25.37
N ILE A 87 17.32 -7.62 24.36
CA ILE A 87 16.59 -7.42 23.11
C ILE A 87 15.36 -8.32 23.13
N LEU A 88 14.16 -7.76 22.95
CA LEU A 88 12.97 -8.55 22.65
C LEU A 88 13.11 -9.10 21.23
N ILE A 89 13.14 -10.42 21.12
CA ILE A 89 13.28 -11.12 19.84
C ILE A 89 11.90 -11.49 19.26
N GLY A 90 10.89 -11.75 20.10
CA GLY A 90 9.51 -11.87 19.62
C GLY A 90 8.51 -12.39 20.64
N ASN A 91 7.27 -12.52 20.17
CA ASN A 91 6.21 -13.31 20.79
C ASN A 91 5.92 -14.49 19.85
N ILE A 92 6.19 -15.71 20.31
CA ILE A 92 6.35 -16.90 19.46
C ILE A 92 5.09 -17.75 19.45
N LYS A 93 4.68 -18.16 18.25
CA LYS A 93 3.74 -19.25 17.98
C LYS A 93 4.48 -20.54 17.61
N THR A 94 3.76 -21.65 17.64
CA THR A 94 4.28 -22.99 17.33
C THR A 94 4.91 -23.04 15.93
N ASN A 95 6.21 -23.38 15.86
CA ASN A 95 7.06 -23.48 14.65
C ASN A 95 7.66 -22.18 14.09
N ASP A 96 7.54 -21.02 14.76
CA ASP A 96 8.21 -19.81 14.29
C ASP A 96 9.76 -19.94 14.31
N GLU A 97 10.40 -19.27 13.36
CA GLU A 97 11.85 -19.20 13.18
C GLU A 97 12.29 -17.74 13.31
N ILE A 98 13.37 -17.49 14.06
CA ILE A 98 13.84 -16.13 14.31
C ILE A 98 15.33 -16.01 14.01
N VAL A 99 15.67 -15.04 13.18
CA VAL A 99 17.04 -14.66 12.86
C VAL A 99 17.66 -13.92 14.04
N VAL A 100 18.83 -14.35 14.50
CA VAL A 100 19.55 -13.72 15.61
C VAL A 100 20.26 -12.45 15.11
N PRO A 101 20.21 -11.31 15.83
CA PRO A 101 20.89 -10.09 15.38
C PRO A 101 22.43 -10.23 15.38
N ASP A 102 23.07 -9.86 14.26
CA ASP A 102 24.53 -9.76 14.15
C ASP A 102 25.04 -8.68 15.11
N THR A 103 25.77 -9.10 16.15
CA THR A 103 26.46 -8.25 17.12
C THR A 103 27.70 -8.99 17.61
N ILE A 104 28.66 -8.27 18.20
CA ILE A 104 30.09 -8.61 18.07
C ILE A 104 30.57 -9.74 19.03
N ASP A 105 29.81 -10.06 20.07
CA ASP A 105 30.23 -10.96 21.18
C ASP A 105 30.09 -12.47 20.92
N THR A 106 30.64 -13.31 21.80
CA THR A 106 30.76 -14.77 21.59
C THR A 106 29.56 -15.62 22.05
N GLN A 107 28.79 -15.18 23.05
CA GLN A 107 27.68 -15.94 23.65
C GLN A 107 26.48 -15.05 23.99
N TYR A 108 25.28 -15.63 24.04
CA TYR A 108 24.05 -14.95 24.43
C TYR A 108 23.19 -15.79 25.40
N GLN A 109 22.51 -15.12 26.32
CA GLN A 109 21.57 -15.72 27.26
C GLN A 109 20.13 -15.48 26.78
N LEU A 110 19.47 -16.53 26.31
CA LEU A 110 18.06 -16.53 25.94
C LEU A 110 17.19 -16.63 27.19
N ILE A 111 16.21 -15.75 27.35
CA ILE A 111 15.24 -15.75 28.46
C ILE A 111 13.83 -15.93 27.86
N LEU A 112 13.20 -17.07 28.18
CA LEU A 112 11.86 -17.45 27.74
C LEU A 112 10.85 -17.17 28.86
N ILE A 113 9.75 -16.49 28.57
CA ILE A 113 8.72 -16.12 29.56
C ILE A 113 7.34 -16.61 29.09
N ILE A 114 6.68 -17.40 29.94
CA ILE A 114 5.31 -17.89 29.67
C ILE A 114 4.30 -16.77 29.99
N SER A 115 3.52 -16.36 28.99
CA SER A 115 2.58 -15.23 29.09
C SER A 115 1.60 -15.30 30.26
N ASN A 116 1.04 -16.47 30.59
CA ASN A 116 -0.02 -16.56 31.60
C ASN A 116 0.43 -16.84 33.04
N SER A 117 1.69 -17.23 33.26
CA SER A 117 2.23 -17.53 34.59
C SER A 117 3.42 -16.68 35.00
N LEU A 118 4.00 -15.88 34.09
CA LEU A 118 5.13 -14.98 34.37
C LEU A 118 6.36 -15.69 34.97
N LEU A 119 6.49 -17.00 34.72
CA LEU A 119 7.69 -17.78 35.03
C LEU A 119 8.71 -17.64 33.89
N ASN A 120 10.01 -17.65 34.20
CA ASN A 120 11.07 -17.59 33.18
C ASN A 120 12.01 -18.81 33.17
N LEU A 121 12.62 -19.05 32.02
CA LEU A 121 13.70 -20.01 31.83
C LEU A 121 14.85 -19.32 31.09
N SER A 122 16.07 -19.47 31.60
CA SER A 122 17.29 -18.91 30.99
C SER A 122 18.16 -20.01 30.39
N ILE A 123 18.61 -19.83 29.15
CA ILE A 123 19.42 -20.77 28.37
C ILE A 123 20.63 -20.01 27.81
N LEU A 124 21.85 -20.57 27.90
CA LEU A 124 23.07 -19.95 27.34
C LEU A 124 23.44 -20.64 26.02
N LEU A 125 23.77 -19.86 24.98
CA LEU A 125 24.00 -20.32 23.61
C LEU A 125 25.17 -19.55 22.95
N ASN A 126 25.85 -20.17 21.98
CA ASN A 126 26.95 -19.55 21.23
C ASN A 126 26.42 -18.77 20.02
N LYS A 127 27.04 -17.63 19.70
CA LYS A 127 26.51 -16.70 18.67
C LYS A 127 26.71 -17.16 17.23
N SER A 128 27.74 -17.95 16.98
CA SER A 128 28.14 -18.44 15.65
C SER A 128 27.41 -19.71 15.22
N GLU A 129 26.31 -20.07 15.89
CA GLU A 129 25.62 -21.35 15.72
C GLU A 129 24.11 -21.12 15.65
N SER A 130 23.43 -21.78 14.70
CA SER A 130 21.97 -21.88 14.70
C SER A 130 21.52 -23.04 15.60
N TYR A 131 20.33 -22.92 16.20
CA TYR A 131 19.77 -23.95 17.07
C TYR A 131 18.29 -24.20 16.83
N ILE A 132 17.88 -25.45 16.99
CA ILE A 132 16.48 -25.87 17.14
C ILE A 132 16.24 -26.13 18.63
N ILE A 133 15.31 -25.38 19.23
CA ILE A 133 14.96 -25.46 20.64
C ILE A 133 13.58 -26.12 20.75
N LYS A 134 13.55 -27.34 21.30
CA LYS A 134 12.34 -28.15 21.50
C LYS A 134 11.76 -27.86 22.89
N LEU A 135 10.68 -27.10 22.93
CA LEU A 135 10.04 -26.63 24.17
C LEU A 135 9.09 -27.66 24.79
N GLN A 136 8.64 -28.64 24.01
CA GLN A 136 7.77 -29.75 24.44
C GLN A 136 8.34 -30.56 25.62
N ASP A 137 9.67 -30.64 25.74
CA ASP A 137 10.36 -31.45 26.74
C ASP A 137 10.66 -30.68 28.05
N ILE A 138 10.19 -29.43 28.17
CA ILE A 138 10.49 -28.54 29.30
C ILE A 138 9.36 -28.59 30.33
N GLN A 139 9.58 -29.33 31.42
CA GLN A 139 8.64 -29.37 32.54
C GLN A 139 8.49 -27.98 33.19
N LYS A 140 7.26 -27.61 33.57
CA LYS A 140 6.95 -26.33 34.25
C LYS A 140 7.82 -26.05 35.49
N SER A 141 8.26 -27.11 36.19
CA SER A 141 9.17 -27.06 37.35
C SER A 141 10.58 -26.51 37.03
N GLN A 142 10.97 -26.44 35.76
CA GLN A 142 12.26 -25.89 35.34
C GLN A 142 12.23 -24.37 35.14
N PHE A 143 11.04 -23.78 35.01
CA PHE A 143 10.90 -22.33 35.03
C PHE A 143 10.98 -21.82 36.47
N LYS A 144 11.66 -20.69 36.69
CA LYS A 144 11.86 -20.08 38.00
C LYS A 144 10.97 -18.86 38.17
N ASP A 145 10.41 -18.73 39.37
CA ASP A 145 9.79 -17.50 39.85
C ASP A 145 10.91 -16.59 40.38
N THR A 146 11.30 -15.57 39.59
CA THR A 146 12.49 -14.73 39.86
C THR A 146 12.26 -13.23 39.57
N PHE A 147 11.01 -12.84 39.34
CA PHE A 147 10.65 -11.45 39.10
C PHE A 147 10.24 -10.76 40.40
N ASP A 148 10.87 -9.64 40.74
CA ASP A 148 10.39 -8.77 41.80
C ASP A 148 9.11 -8.08 41.32
N TYR A 149 8.02 -8.34 42.05
CA TYR A 149 6.67 -7.89 41.70
C TYR A 149 6.24 -6.64 42.45
N PHE A 150 5.94 -5.59 41.68
CA PHE A 150 5.20 -4.44 42.16
C PHE A 150 3.72 -4.60 41.77
N LYS A 151 2.94 -5.18 42.69
CA LYS A 151 1.46 -5.17 42.64
C LYS A 151 0.93 -3.82 43.13
N GLN A 152 1.14 -2.78 42.34
CA GLN A 152 0.46 -1.50 42.48
C GLN A 152 -0.03 -1.04 41.12
N THR A 153 -1.23 -0.48 41.08
CA THR A 153 -1.81 0.08 39.87
C THR A 153 -1.10 1.38 39.52
N HIS A 154 -0.38 1.42 38.40
CA HIS A 154 0.37 2.59 37.96
C HIS A 154 -0.32 3.25 36.77
N ILE A 155 -0.44 4.58 36.79
CA ILE A 155 -0.88 5.37 35.64
C ILE A 155 0.36 5.96 34.98
N ILE A 156 0.63 5.57 33.73
CA ILE A 156 1.76 6.09 32.93
C ILE A 156 1.18 6.59 31.60
N ASN A 157 1.42 7.85 31.26
CA ASN A 157 0.84 8.54 30.10
C ASN A 157 -0.69 8.32 29.98
N ASN A 158 -1.41 8.61 31.07
CA ASN A 158 -2.87 8.46 31.22
C ASN A 158 -3.42 7.05 30.95
N LYS A 159 -2.61 5.99 31.03
CA LYS A 159 -3.06 4.59 30.93
C LYS A 159 -2.74 3.80 32.18
N GLN A 160 -3.70 2.98 32.61
CA GLN A 160 -3.67 2.21 33.85
C GLN A 160 -3.06 0.82 33.62
N TYR A 161 -1.98 0.53 34.35
CA TYR A 161 -1.25 -0.74 34.33
C TYR A 161 -1.37 -1.43 35.68
N HIS A 162 -1.58 -2.75 35.65
CA HIS A 162 -2.09 -3.54 36.77
C HIS A 162 -1.00 -4.42 37.42
N SER A 163 0.11 -4.66 36.71
CA SER A 163 1.32 -5.25 37.28
C SER A 163 2.58 -4.73 36.60
N ILE A 164 3.62 -4.50 37.40
CA ILE A 164 4.96 -4.17 36.96
C ILE A 164 5.92 -5.19 37.58
N SER A 165 6.73 -5.85 36.75
CA SER A 165 7.74 -6.83 37.16
C SER A 165 9.13 -6.36 36.74
N ARG A 166 10.06 -6.23 37.68
CA ARG A 166 11.46 -5.81 37.42
C ARG A 166 12.33 -7.01 37.06
N PHE A 167 13.21 -6.86 36.07
CA PHE A 167 14.28 -7.84 35.79
C PHE A 167 15.49 -7.53 36.69
N THR A 168 15.74 -8.38 37.68
CA THR A 168 16.62 -8.11 38.83
C THR A 168 18.14 -8.25 38.58
N ASN A 169 18.56 -8.45 37.33
CA ASN A 169 19.94 -8.79 36.98
C ASN A 169 20.64 -7.78 36.05
N SER A 170 20.02 -6.63 35.80
CA SER A 170 20.72 -5.44 35.29
C SER A 170 21.47 -4.77 36.45
N ASN A 171 22.73 -4.37 36.22
CA ASN A 171 23.34 -3.34 37.07
C ASN A 171 22.34 -2.16 37.17
N ASN A 172 22.07 -1.64 38.38
CA ASN A 172 20.97 -0.71 38.78
C ASN A 172 20.74 0.55 37.91
N ILE A 173 21.52 0.75 36.86
CA ILE A 173 21.49 1.78 35.83
C ILE A 173 20.49 1.47 34.70
N ASN A 174 20.22 0.18 34.41
CA ASN A 174 19.57 -0.30 33.17
C ASN A 174 18.34 -1.19 33.42
N ASP A 175 17.52 -0.88 34.43
CA ASP A 175 16.38 -1.74 34.78
C ASP A 175 15.35 -1.86 33.64
N VAL A 176 15.10 -3.10 33.23
CA VAL A 176 13.99 -3.46 32.35
C VAL A 176 12.80 -3.86 33.21
N TYR A 177 11.61 -3.43 32.79
CA TYR A 177 10.33 -3.70 33.45
C TYR A 177 9.35 -4.32 32.44
N LEU A 178 8.70 -5.42 32.83
CA LEU A 178 7.54 -5.95 32.13
C LEU A 178 6.27 -5.38 32.77
N VAL A 179 5.42 -4.75 31.97
CA VAL A 179 4.24 -4.00 32.42
C VAL A 179 2.99 -4.56 31.76
N CYS A 180 2.00 -4.98 32.56
CA CYS A 180 0.73 -5.52 32.03
C CYS A 180 -0.39 -4.49 32.20
N GLY A 181 -1.02 -4.07 31.09
CA GLY A 181 -2.23 -3.24 31.07
C GLY A 181 -3.51 -4.08 30.93
N THR A 182 -4.68 -3.41 30.88
CA THR A 182 -5.98 -4.08 30.66
C THR A 182 -6.01 -4.93 29.39
N ASP A 183 -5.37 -4.45 28.32
CA ASP A 183 -5.55 -5.05 26.99
C ASP A 183 -4.35 -5.90 26.54
N HIS A 184 -3.12 -5.57 26.97
CA HIS A 184 -1.88 -6.22 26.51
C HIS A 184 -0.70 -6.07 27.50
N LYS A 185 0.30 -6.96 27.36
CA LYS A 185 1.63 -6.85 27.99
C LYS A 185 2.58 -5.97 27.17
N ARG A 186 3.45 -5.21 27.86
CA ARG A 186 4.44 -4.31 27.26
C ARG A 186 5.78 -4.39 28.00
N LEU A 187 6.86 -4.09 27.29
CA LEU A 187 8.18 -3.88 27.90
C LEU A 187 8.46 -2.38 28.00
N VAL A 188 9.05 -1.99 29.12
CA VAL A 188 9.42 -0.61 29.48
C VAL A 188 10.86 -0.66 29.96
N ARG A 189 11.73 0.20 29.43
CA ARG A 189 13.13 0.32 29.87
C ARG A 189 13.28 1.62 30.65
N SER A 190 13.92 1.54 31.81
CA SER A 190 14.37 2.70 32.56
C SER A 190 15.84 2.99 32.20
N PHE A 191 16.18 4.27 32.08
CA PHE A 191 17.55 4.73 31.94
C PHE A 191 17.87 5.62 33.15
N PHE A 192 18.78 5.13 34.01
CA PHE A 192 19.41 5.81 35.14
C PHE A 192 18.55 6.24 36.36
N ASN A 193 19.26 6.33 37.50
CA ASN A 193 18.75 6.72 38.82
C ASN A 193 18.61 8.25 38.95
N VAL A 194 17.55 8.85 38.39
CA VAL A 194 16.76 9.90 39.08
C VAL A 194 15.31 9.83 38.59
N ILE A 195 14.41 9.48 39.51
CA ILE A 195 12.96 9.77 39.56
C ILE A 195 12.30 10.31 38.25
N ASN A 196 11.44 9.48 37.66
CA ASN A 196 10.32 9.83 36.75
C ASN A 196 10.58 10.11 35.25
N GLN A 197 11.32 9.27 34.52
CA GLN A 197 11.06 9.07 33.07
C GLN A 197 10.98 7.58 32.69
N LEU A 198 9.85 7.20 32.06
CA LEU A 198 9.52 5.83 31.64
C LEU A 198 9.14 5.83 30.16
N THR A 199 9.98 5.27 29.30
CA THR A 199 9.67 5.15 27.85
C THR A 199 8.78 3.93 27.61
N ILE A 200 7.50 4.16 27.32
CA ILE A 200 6.52 3.10 27.04
C ILE A 200 6.62 2.65 25.58
N ILE A 201 7.20 1.48 25.33
CA ILE A 201 7.10 0.86 24.00
C ILE A 201 5.72 0.20 23.87
N LYS A 202 4.84 0.80 23.05
CA LYS A 202 3.47 0.34 22.83
C LYS A 202 3.43 -0.88 21.90
N LEU A 203 3.50 -2.07 22.47
CA LEU A 203 3.05 -3.30 21.80
C LEU A 203 1.51 -3.30 21.73
N THR A 204 0.94 -3.27 20.52
CA THR A 204 -0.50 -3.46 20.27
C THR A 204 -0.77 -4.16 18.92
N LYS A 205 -1.27 -5.40 19.00
CA LYS A 205 -2.11 -6.15 18.02
C LYS A 205 -1.68 -6.34 16.56
N SER A 206 -0.72 -5.60 16.04
CA SER A 206 0.08 -5.97 14.88
C SER A 206 1.55 -5.72 15.21
N ILE A 207 2.47 -6.48 14.59
CA ILE A 207 3.91 -6.23 14.76
C ILE A 207 4.27 -5.03 13.87
N GLN A 208 3.96 -3.82 14.34
CA GLN A 208 4.34 -2.61 13.64
C GLN A 208 5.86 -2.41 13.77
N LYS A 209 6.56 -2.72 12.67
CA LYS A 209 8.01 -2.58 12.58
C LYS A 209 8.38 -1.10 12.67
N CYS A 210 9.40 -0.80 13.46
CA CYS A 210 9.94 0.55 13.64
C CYS A 210 11.46 0.53 13.46
N VAL A 211 12.03 1.64 13.02
CA VAL A 211 13.48 1.88 13.00
C VAL A 211 13.84 2.67 14.24
N TYR A 212 14.96 2.32 14.89
CA TYR A 212 15.55 3.06 16.01
C TYR A 212 16.89 3.64 15.58
N LYS A 213 17.00 4.98 15.57
CA LYS A 213 18.21 5.74 15.26
C LYS A 213 18.76 6.33 16.56
N LYS A 214 20.03 6.05 16.86
CA LYS A 214 20.77 6.61 18.00
C LYS A 214 21.80 7.61 17.47
N ILE A 215 21.67 8.89 17.81
CA ILE A 215 22.62 9.93 17.41
C ILE A 215 23.35 10.42 18.66
N ASN A 216 24.65 10.14 18.74
CA ASN A 216 25.51 10.61 19.81
C ASN A 216 26.15 11.95 19.40
N TYR A 217 26.07 12.97 20.25
CA TYR A 217 26.67 14.29 20.04
C TYR A 217 27.77 14.62 21.06
N LYS A 218 28.38 13.61 21.69
CA LYS A 218 29.58 13.74 22.52
C LYS A 218 30.85 13.72 21.66
N GLY A 219 31.73 14.71 21.82
CA GLY A 219 33.05 14.76 21.18
C GLY A 219 33.23 15.87 20.13
N LYS A 220 34.18 15.69 19.20
CA LYS A 220 34.65 16.75 18.26
C LYS A 220 33.60 17.24 17.25
N ASP A 221 32.59 16.44 16.94
CA ASP A 221 31.49 16.78 16.01
C ASP A 221 30.18 17.13 16.75
N ASN A 222 30.24 17.46 18.04
CA ASN A 222 29.08 17.66 18.91
C ASN A 222 27.98 18.54 18.29
N GLN A 223 28.32 19.76 17.88
CA GLN A 223 27.38 20.72 17.34
C GLN A 223 26.72 20.23 16.04
N LYS A 224 27.50 19.60 15.15
CA LYS A 224 27.01 19.08 13.86
C LYS A 224 26.06 17.89 14.03
N SER A 225 26.39 16.96 14.93
CA SER A 225 25.52 15.81 15.24
C SER A 225 24.25 16.23 15.97
N TYR A 226 24.36 17.22 16.86
CA TYR A 226 23.23 17.84 17.55
C TYR A 226 22.25 18.50 16.55
N GLU A 227 22.76 19.41 15.70
CA GLU A 227 21.96 20.06 14.65
C GLU A 227 21.29 19.06 13.72
N ARG A 228 21.98 17.97 13.34
CA ARG A 228 21.42 16.92 12.49
C ARG A 228 20.22 16.24 13.14
N ALA A 229 20.32 15.88 14.41
CA ALA A 229 19.20 15.28 15.14
C ALA A 229 18.01 16.25 15.29
N GLU A 230 18.27 17.52 15.60
CA GLU A 230 17.21 18.53 15.69
C GLU A 230 16.51 18.79 14.35
N ASN A 231 17.27 18.94 13.26
CA ASN A 231 16.72 19.10 11.91
C ASN A 231 15.82 17.92 11.53
N GLU A 232 16.27 16.69 11.81
CA GLU A 232 15.54 15.46 11.51
C GLU A 232 14.22 15.38 12.28
N ILE A 233 14.23 15.62 13.60
CA ILE A 233 13.02 15.64 14.42
C ILE A 233 12.08 16.79 14.01
N LYS A 234 12.63 17.97 13.67
CA LYS A 234 11.83 19.14 13.26
C LYS A 234 11.13 18.91 11.92
N ALA A 235 11.84 18.39 10.92
CA ALA A 235 11.27 18.12 9.60
C ALA A 235 10.15 17.07 9.67
N MET A 236 10.38 15.93 10.34
CA MET A 236 9.36 14.88 10.47
C MET A 236 8.14 15.30 11.31
N LYS A 237 8.27 16.33 12.17
CA LYS A 237 7.12 16.92 12.87
C LYS A 237 6.27 17.83 11.98
N LEU A 238 6.89 18.53 11.02
CA LEU A 238 6.18 19.36 10.04
C LEU A 238 5.50 18.48 8.99
N LEU A 239 6.20 17.47 8.49
CA LEU A 239 5.73 16.53 7.45
C LEU A 239 4.94 15.34 8.02
N LYS A 240 4.30 15.54 9.19
CA LYS A 240 3.55 14.50 9.88
C LYS A 240 2.29 14.12 9.09
N ASP A 241 1.94 12.84 9.13
CA ASP A 241 0.80 12.22 8.44
C ASP A 241 0.89 12.24 6.89
N ASN A 242 1.94 12.83 6.31
CA ASN A 242 2.27 12.73 4.88
C ASN A 242 3.18 11.51 4.60
N TRP A 243 2.59 10.46 4.05
CA TRP A 243 3.19 9.16 3.77
C TRP A 243 4.32 9.17 2.71
N ARG A 244 4.51 10.27 1.97
CA ARG A 244 5.70 10.50 1.11
C ARG A 244 6.98 10.76 1.90
N PHE A 245 6.90 10.85 3.23
CA PHE A 245 8.03 11.08 4.11
C PHE A 245 8.08 10.08 5.28
N VAL A 246 9.29 9.74 5.72
CA VAL A 246 9.49 8.86 6.88
C VAL A 246 8.84 9.47 8.12
N GLN A 247 7.88 8.74 8.69
CA GLN A 247 7.05 9.20 9.79
C GLN A 247 7.68 8.93 11.17
N LEU A 248 7.69 9.97 12.00
CA LEU A 248 8.15 9.92 13.40
C LEU A 248 7.12 9.22 14.30
N VAL A 249 7.56 8.21 15.05
CA VAL A 249 6.76 7.48 16.04
C VAL A 249 6.96 8.07 17.43
N ASP A 250 8.22 8.25 17.84
CA ASP A 250 8.60 8.81 19.15
C ASP A 250 10.06 9.30 19.13
N TYR A 251 10.45 10.16 20.07
CA TYR A 251 11.85 10.52 20.29
C TYR A 251 12.14 10.90 21.74
N HIS A 252 13.37 10.67 22.18
CA HIS A 252 13.89 11.11 23.48
C HIS A 252 15.25 11.80 23.30
N HIS A 253 15.44 12.91 24.02
CA HIS A 253 16.68 13.66 24.07
C HIS A 253 17.33 13.46 25.44
N ASP A 254 18.28 12.54 25.51
CA ASP A 254 19.10 12.29 26.68
C ASP A 254 20.21 13.35 26.73
N LYS A 255 19.95 14.42 27.48
CA LYS A 255 20.88 15.56 27.61
C LYS A 255 22.12 15.20 28.41
N ASP A 256 21.99 14.30 29.39
CA ASP A 256 23.04 13.94 30.33
C ASP A 256 24.10 13.06 29.65
N ASN A 257 23.66 12.07 28.87
CA ASN A 257 24.55 11.21 28.08
C ASN A 257 24.88 11.76 26.68
N GLN A 258 24.27 12.90 26.30
CA GLN A 258 24.45 13.58 25.01
C GLN A 258 24.03 12.73 23.80
N ILE A 259 22.82 12.17 23.86
CA ILE A 259 22.26 11.26 22.85
C ILE A 259 20.83 11.66 22.47
N PHE A 260 20.52 11.63 21.17
CA PHE A 260 19.15 11.55 20.69
C PHE A 260 18.78 10.11 20.35
N HIS A 261 17.59 9.72 20.77
CA HIS A 261 16.93 8.46 20.46
C HIS A 261 15.72 8.80 19.58
N ILE A 262 15.70 8.34 18.33
CA ILE A 262 14.63 8.64 17.37
C ILE A 262 14.02 7.32 16.92
N ILE A 263 12.69 7.23 16.92
CA ILE A 263 11.93 6.06 16.49
C ILE A 263 11.01 6.46 15.33
N THR A 264 11.12 5.79 14.19
CA THR A 264 10.30 6.02 12.99
C THR A 264 9.62 4.73 12.53
N TYR A 265 8.61 4.82 11.65
CA TYR A 265 8.09 3.62 11.00
C TYR A 265 9.13 3.00 10.06
N TYR A 266 9.10 1.68 9.96
CA TYR A 266 9.97 0.92 9.07
C TYR A 266 9.35 0.82 7.67
N CYS A 267 10.09 1.29 6.66
CA CYS A 267 9.76 1.09 5.25
C CYS A 267 10.21 -0.32 4.83
N ASP A 268 9.28 -1.16 4.39
CA ASP A 268 9.50 -2.58 4.15
C ASP A 268 9.99 -2.93 2.74
N GLY A 269 9.83 -2.03 1.78
CA GLY A 269 10.37 -2.15 0.41
C GLY A 269 11.86 -1.83 0.28
N GLY A 270 12.56 -1.47 1.36
CA GLY A 270 13.97 -1.08 1.33
C GLY A 270 14.19 0.33 0.77
N ASP A 271 15.30 0.55 0.08
CA ASP A 271 15.68 1.84 -0.53
C ASP A 271 16.09 1.70 -2.01
N LEU A 272 16.09 2.81 -2.75
CA LEU A 272 16.42 2.80 -4.19
C LEU A 272 17.87 2.36 -4.47
N SER A 273 18.81 2.51 -3.53
CA SER A 273 20.17 1.96 -3.67
C SER A 273 20.17 0.44 -3.61
N GLN A 274 19.33 -0.15 -2.74
CA GLN A 274 19.10 -1.59 -2.70
C GLN A 274 18.40 -2.10 -3.98
N LYS A 275 17.40 -1.37 -4.50
CA LYS A 275 16.71 -1.71 -5.76
C LYS A 275 17.68 -1.66 -6.95
N TYR A 276 18.49 -0.60 -7.07
CA TYR A 276 19.56 -0.49 -8.06
C TYR A 276 20.53 -1.68 -7.96
N LYS A 277 21.02 -1.99 -6.74
CA LYS A 277 21.96 -3.09 -6.53
C LYS A 277 21.36 -4.44 -6.94
N HIS A 278 20.10 -4.69 -6.59
CA HIS A 278 19.41 -5.93 -6.94
C HIS A 278 19.34 -6.15 -8.46
N LEU A 279 19.06 -5.09 -9.23
CA LEU A 279 19.09 -5.15 -10.70
C LEU A 279 20.51 -5.37 -11.24
N THR A 280 21.53 -4.68 -10.69
CA THR A 280 22.91 -4.90 -11.13
C THR A 280 23.44 -6.30 -10.80
N ASP A 281 23.06 -6.86 -9.66
CA ASP A 281 23.46 -8.20 -9.23
C ASP A 281 22.75 -9.28 -10.08
N GLN A 282 21.50 -9.06 -10.48
CA GLN A 282 20.81 -9.91 -11.46
C GLN A 282 21.50 -9.90 -12.83
N ASN A 283 21.90 -8.72 -13.31
CA ASN A 283 22.65 -8.57 -14.57
C ASN A 283 24.09 -9.12 -14.52
N LEU A 284 24.58 -9.58 -13.36
CA LEU A 284 25.87 -10.28 -13.24
C LEU A 284 25.75 -11.81 -13.30
N ASN A 285 24.53 -12.36 -13.17
CA ASN A 285 24.31 -13.80 -13.15
C ASN A 285 23.98 -14.35 -14.55
N ILE A 286 25.00 -14.78 -15.29
CA ILE A 286 25.03 -16.07 -16.03
C ILE A 286 26.47 -16.38 -16.46
N THR A 287 27.01 -17.46 -15.90
CA THR A 287 27.84 -18.41 -16.65
C THR A 287 27.59 -19.79 -16.03
N ILE A 288 26.71 -20.57 -16.64
CA ILE A 288 26.51 -21.99 -16.31
C ILE A 288 26.65 -22.76 -17.61
N ASN A 289 27.57 -23.73 -17.64
CA ASN A 289 27.77 -24.69 -18.74
C ASN A 289 28.02 -24.10 -20.14
N HIS A 290 28.68 -22.94 -20.26
CA HIS A 290 29.03 -22.31 -21.55
C HIS A 290 27.86 -21.99 -22.51
N ILE A 291 26.62 -21.99 -22.02
CA ILE A 291 25.45 -21.58 -22.80
C ILE A 291 25.12 -20.13 -22.44
N TYR A 292 25.26 -19.22 -23.42
CA TYR A 292 24.65 -17.91 -23.34
C TYR A 292 23.13 -18.07 -23.46
N ILE A 293 22.42 -17.83 -22.36
CA ILE A 293 20.98 -17.57 -22.40
C ILE A 293 20.83 -16.05 -22.35
N GLU A 294 20.31 -15.45 -23.43
CA GLU A 294 19.92 -14.04 -23.43
C GLU A 294 18.75 -13.80 -22.47
N HIS A 295 19.06 -13.60 -21.20
CA HIS A 295 18.18 -12.82 -20.34
C HIS A 295 18.38 -11.35 -20.71
N LYS A 296 17.30 -10.66 -21.12
CA LYS A 296 17.32 -9.21 -21.31
C LYS A 296 17.95 -8.56 -20.07
N ASN A 297 19.04 -7.82 -20.27
CA ASN A 297 19.67 -7.04 -19.19
C ASN A 297 18.61 -6.12 -18.59
N ARG A 298 18.30 -6.32 -17.30
CA ARG A 298 17.23 -5.59 -16.62
C ARG A 298 17.68 -4.17 -16.37
N ILE A 299 16.93 -3.22 -16.90
CA ILE A 299 17.09 -1.80 -16.62
C ILE A 299 15.91 -1.32 -15.76
N PHE A 300 15.96 -0.06 -15.33
CA PHE A 300 14.73 0.64 -15.00
C PHE A 300 14.05 1.01 -16.31
N GLU A 301 12.79 0.64 -16.50
CA GLU A 301 12.05 1.03 -17.69
C GLU A 301 11.76 2.55 -17.65
N GLU A 302 11.61 3.18 -18.82
CA GLU A 302 11.41 4.63 -18.89
C GLU A 302 10.13 5.09 -18.15
N SER A 303 9.08 4.27 -18.15
CA SER A 303 7.87 4.50 -17.35
C SER A 303 8.16 4.57 -15.85
N ASP A 304 8.95 3.63 -15.30
CA ASP A 304 9.35 3.63 -13.89
C ASP A 304 10.12 4.92 -13.53
N ILE A 305 10.97 5.39 -14.44
CA ILE A 305 11.77 6.60 -14.25
C ILE A 305 10.88 7.85 -14.28
N ILE A 306 9.91 7.92 -15.18
CA ILE A 306 8.93 9.01 -15.26
C ILE A 306 8.10 9.07 -13.97
N ASP A 307 7.61 7.92 -13.49
CA ASP A 307 6.86 7.85 -12.23
C ASP A 307 7.71 8.30 -11.04
N TYR A 308 8.97 7.84 -10.91
CA TYR A 308 9.87 8.32 -9.85
C TYR A 308 10.15 9.82 -9.95
N ILE A 309 10.33 10.38 -11.15
CA ILE A 309 10.47 11.84 -11.33
C ILE A 309 9.22 12.55 -10.80
N SER A 310 8.03 12.06 -11.15
CA SER A 310 6.75 12.61 -10.68
C SER A 310 6.63 12.57 -9.16
N GLU A 311 6.92 11.43 -8.54
CA GLU A 311 6.89 11.26 -7.09
C GLU A 311 7.92 12.14 -6.36
N LEU A 312 9.14 12.24 -6.88
CA LEU A 312 10.18 13.10 -6.32
C LEU A 312 9.86 14.59 -6.49
N PHE A 313 9.16 14.98 -7.55
CA PHE A 313 8.68 16.36 -7.75
C PHE A 313 7.50 16.68 -6.82
N ASN A 314 6.56 15.75 -6.61
CA ASN A 314 5.52 15.88 -5.58
C ASN A 314 6.13 16.01 -4.18
N ILE A 315 7.22 15.31 -3.90
CA ILE A 315 8.03 15.49 -2.68
C ILE A 315 8.62 16.90 -2.59
N LEU A 316 9.25 17.44 -3.65
CA LEU A 316 9.79 18.81 -3.64
C LEU A 316 8.71 19.89 -3.41
N LEU A 317 7.56 19.74 -4.06
CA LEU A 317 6.41 20.65 -3.90
C LEU A 317 5.93 20.70 -2.45
N GLU A 318 5.99 19.59 -1.72
CA GLU A 318 5.58 19.54 -0.31
C GLU A 318 6.65 20.08 0.64
N LEU A 319 7.94 19.87 0.34
CA LEU A 319 9.04 20.48 1.09
C LEU A 319 9.03 22.01 0.97
N ASP A 320 8.68 22.54 -0.20
CA ASP A 320 8.61 23.98 -0.49
C ASP A 320 7.58 24.73 0.37
N LYS A 321 6.38 24.14 0.51
CA LYS A 321 5.30 24.66 1.38
C LYS A 321 5.77 24.89 2.83
N HIS A 322 6.76 24.12 3.27
CA HIS A 322 7.34 24.16 4.61
C HIS A 322 8.69 24.88 4.67
N GLY A 323 9.18 25.44 3.55
CA GLY A 323 10.49 26.09 3.45
C GLY A 323 11.67 25.14 3.70
N ILE A 324 11.53 23.85 3.39
CA ILE A 324 12.56 22.84 3.64
C ILE A 324 13.38 22.58 2.37
N VAL A 325 14.70 22.61 2.49
CA VAL A 325 15.63 22.07 1.49
C VAL A 325 16.33 20.86 2.11
N HIS A 326 16.25 19.69 1.49
CA HIS A 326 16.72 18.42 2.04
C HIS A 326 18.26 18.33 2.08
N CYS A 327 18.94 18.83 1.05
CA CYS A 327 20.40 18.89 0.89
C CYS A 327 21.13 17.53 0.85
N ASP A 328 20.44 16.39 0.86
CA ASP A 328 21.05 15.05 0.76
C ASP A 328 20.10 14.02 0.13
N ILE A 329 19.39 14.40 -0.94
CA ILE A 329 18.58 13.46 -1.73
C ILE A 329 19.53 12.54 -2.52
N LYS A 330 19.38 11.24 -2.35
CA LYS A 330 20.18 10.19 -3.00
C LYS A 330 19.45 8.84 -2.90
N PRO A 331 19.80 7.82 -3.71
CA PRO A 331 19.10 6.53 -3.70
C PRO A 331 18.98 5.83 -2.33
N SER A 332 19.94 5.99 -1.42
CA SER A 332 19.88 5.35 -0.08
C SER A 332 19.01 6.10 0.94
N ASN A 333 18.56 7.32 0.62
CA ASN A 333 17.68 8.13 1.47
C ASN A 333 16.23 8.16 0.96
N ILE A 334 15.96 7.51 -0.19
CA ILE A 334 14.64 7.34 -0.78
C ILE A 334 14.23 5.89 -0.59
N PHE A 335 13.30 5.66 0.34
CA PHE A 335 12.75 4.36 0.67
C PHE A 335 11.59 4.00 -0.25
N ILE A 336 11.25 2.71 -0.29
CA ILE A 336 10.06 2.21 -0.98
C ILE A 336 9.11 1.64 0.07
N GLY A 337 7.83 2.01 0.00
CA GLY A 337 6.78 1.47 0.86
C GLY A 337 5.41 1.64 0.21
N TYR A 338 4.52 0.66 0.38
CA TYR A 338 3.15 0.69 -0.18
C TYR A 338 3.03 0.98 -1.69
N GLY A 339 4.10 0.80 -2.47
CA GLY A 339 4.14 1.10 -3.91
C GLY A 339 4.59 2.52 -4.27
N THR A 340 5.03 3.34 -3.32
CA THR A 340 5.49 4.73 -3.51
C THR A 340 6.94 4.93 -3.04
N LEU A 341 7.54 6.05 -3.44
CA LEU A 341 8.77 6.60 -2.87
C LEU A 341 8.50 7.39 -1.56
N ILE A 342 9.34 7.13 -0.56
CA ILE A 342 9.27 7.76 0.77
C ILE A 342 10.63 8.40 1.09
N LEU A 343 10.72 9.73 1.18
CA LEU A 343 11.98 10.42 1.50
C LEU A 343 12.26 10.42 3.02
N GLY A 344 13.53 10.20 3.39
CA GLY A 344 14.00 10.30 4.77
C GLY A 344 15.46 10.74 4.92
N ASP A 345 15.98 10.66 6.15
CA ASP A 345 17.29 11.19 6.58
C ASP A 345 17.47 12.72 6.46
N PHE A 346 16.50 13.43 7.03
CA PHE A 346 16.44 14.90 7.10
C PHE A 346 17.58 15.57 7.88
N GLY A 347 18.59 14.86 8.39
CA GLY A 347 19.64 15.46 9.23
C GLY A 347 20.42 16.57 8.53
N CYS A 348 20.60 16.46 7.21
CA CYS A 348 21.28 17.48 6.40
C CYS A 348 20.41 18.70 6.06
N CYS A 349 19.09 18.67 6.30
CA CYS A 349 18.19 19.68 5.76
C CYS A 349 18.42 21.10 6.30
N LYS A 350 17.87 22.07 5.58
CA LYS A 350 17.81 23.49 5.92
C LYS A 350 16.37 23.98 5.90
N PHE A 351 16.08 24.91 6.80
CA PHE A 351 14.84 25.67 6.84
C PHE A 351 15.14 27.07 6.33
N ILE A 352 14.48 27.48 5.25
CA ILE A 352 14.55 28.81 4.66
C ILE A 352 13.35 29.60 5.17
N ASP A 353 13.56 30.84 5.59
CA ASP A 353 12.47 31.71 6.05
C ASP A 353 11.69 32.24 4.84
N GLN A 354 10.38 32.01 4.84
CA GLN A 354 9.48 32.45 3.76
C GLN A 354 9.43 33.98 3.63
N SER A 355 9.74 34.75 4.68
CA SER A 355 9.85 36.22 4.57
C SER A 355 11.06 36.70 3.76
N THR A 356 12.03 35.81 3.48
CA THR A 356 13.15 36.09 2.57
C THR A 356 12.86 35.71 1.11
N ILE A 357 11.69 35.17 0.79
CA ILE A 357 11.22 34.90 -0.59
C ILE A 357 10.62 36.19 -1.19
N ILE A 358 11.25 37.33 -0.93
CA ILE A 358 11.00 38.56 -1.68
C ILE A 358 11.78 38.41 -2.98
N GLU A 359 11.06 38.03 -4.03
CA GLU A 359 11.40 38.23 -5.43
C GLU A 359 12.82 37.84 -5.86
N TYR A 360 12.92 36.65 -6.46
CA TYR A 360 13.96 36.35 -7.47
C TYR A 360 13.71 37.14 -8.79
N GLN A 361 13.30 38.41 -8.67
CA GLN A 361 13.22 39.38 -9.77
C GLN A 361 14.31 40.44 -9.59
N ASP A 362 15.11 40.64 -10.64
CA ASP A 362 16.03 41.76 -10.82
C ASP A 362 16.89 42.23 -9.64
N SER A 363 17.94 41.46 -9.33
CA SER A 363 19.19 42.05 -8.82
C SER A 363 20.39 41.65 -9.68
N ASN A 364 20.75 42.51 -10.63
CA ASN A 364 21.90 42.40 -11.54
C ASN A 364 23.27 42.63 -10.84
N VAL A 365 23.45 42.18 -9.60
CA VAL A 365 24.62 42.51 -8.77
C VAL A 365 25.25 41.24 -8.18
N PHE A 366 26.59 41.16 -8.28
CA PHE A 366 27.47 40.10 -7.77
C PHE A 366 27.58 38.78 -8.56
N PHE A 367 27.85 38.90 -9.86
CA PHE A 367 28.96 38.11 -10.43
C PHE A 367 30.27 38.92 -10.33
N LYS A 368 31.12 38.60 -9.35
CA LYS A 368 32.56 38.90 -9.42
C LYS A 368 33.36 37.71 -8.88
N ALA A 369 34.43 37.38 -9.62
CA ALA A 369 35.48 36.42 -9.29
C ALA A 369 36.09 36.70 -7.89
N PRO A 370 36.76 35.71 -7.24
CA PRO A 370 37.08 35.77 -5.82
C PRO A 370 37.93 36.99 -5.47
N VAL A 371 37.35 37.90 -4.68
CA VAL A 371 38.06 39.08 -4.20
C VAL A 371 38.81 38.71 -2.92
N VAL A 372 40.14 38.69 -3.01
CA VAL A 372 41.02 38.78 -1.84
C VAL A 372 40.83 40.16 -1.23
N ILE A 373 40.10 40.26 -0.12
CA ILE A 373 39.93 41.53 0.61
C ILE A 373 40.88 41.56 1.80
N THR A 374 41.97 42.32 1.63
CA THR A 374 42.83 42.78 2.72
C THR A 374 42.21 43.98 3.45
N SER A 375 42.54 44.11 4.75
CA SER A 375 42.51 45.34 5.57
C SER A 375 41.19 46.13 5.73
N VAL A 376 40.50 45.84 6.84
CA VAL A 376 39.99 46.76 7.89
C VAL A 376 39.88 48.27 7.58
N SER A 377 38.69 48.87 7.81
CA SER A 377 38.57 50.18 8.47
C SER A 377 37.22 50.42 9.19
N ASN A 378 37.33 50.81 10.46
CA ASN A 378 36.32 51.05 11.51
C ASN A 378 35.09 51.93 11.18
N SER A 379 33.95 51.67 11.84
CA SER A 379 33.49 52.47 13.01
C SER A 379 32.22 51.96 13.74
N LYS A 380 32.41 51.54 15.02
CA LYS A 380 31.58 51.70 16.26
C LYS A 380 30.06 51.43 16.21
N GLU A 381 29.42 50.73 17.15
CA GLU A 381 29.60 50.63 18.63
C GLU A 381 29.50 49.14 19.12
N ILE A 382 30.40 48.61 19.97
CA ILE A 382 30.36 48.52 21.48
C ILE A 382 29.15 47.68 21.97
N SER A 383 29.22 46.59 22.75
CA SER A 383 30.22 45.94 23.66
C SER A 383 29.88 44.42 23.84
N ASP A 384 30.66 43.46 24.36
CA ASP A 384 32.02 43.42 24.96
C ASP A 384 32.68 42.00 24.77
N PRO A 385 33.60 41.38 25.57
CA PRO A 385 34.73 40.63 24.95
C PRO A 385 35.01 39.18 25.43
N SER A 386 35.30 38.28 24.47
CA SER A 386 36.31 37.21 24.66
C SER A 386 36.72 36.55 23.33
N ILE A 387 37.48 37.25 22.48
CA ILE A 387 38.28 36.64 21.42
C ILE A 387 39.74 37.01 21.70
N PHE A 388 40.56 36.01 22.05
CA PHE A 388 41.91 35.83 21.49
C PHE A 388 42.50 34.51 22.00
N ASP A 389 42.18 33.42 21.31
CA ASP A 389 43.20 32.42 21.03
C ASP A 389 42.92 31.76 19.68
N MET A 390 43.96 31.67 18.83
CA MET A 390 43.77 31.28 17.43
C MET A 390 43.67 29.77 17.26
N ASN A 391 42.68 29.33 16.49
CA ASN A 391 42.95 28.38 15.41
C ASN A 391 42.01 28.64 14.23
N LEU A 392 42.46 29.50 13.31
CA LEU A 392 41.70 29.89 12.11
C LEU A 392 41.41 28.71 11.15
N ASN A 393 42.02 27.54 11.39
CA ASN A 393 41.82 26.30 10.65
C ASN A 393 40.79 25.33 11.24
N THR A 394 40.21 25.59 12.43
CA THR A 394 39.13 24.73 13.01
C THR A 394 37.71 25.28 12.80
N LEU A 395 37.55 26.47 12.20
CA LEU A 395 36.25 27.02 11.79
C LEU A 395 35.85 26.64 10.34
N ILE A 396 36.51 25.64 9.75
CA ILE A 396 36.29 25.18 8.38
C ILE A 396 35.08 24.23 8.36
N ASN A 397 33.87 24.81 8.39
CA ASN A 397 32.61 24.09 8.36
C ASN A 397 32.44 23.22 7.11
N ALA A 398 32.20 21.92 7.28
CA ALA A 398 32.01 20.99 6.17
C ALA A 398 30.69 21.23 5.41
N THR A 399 30.76 21.17 4.08
CA THR A 399 29.61 21.17 3.15
C THR A 399 28.60 20.07 3.50
N ARG A 400 27.30 20.33 3.28
CA ARG A 400 26.22 19.37 3.51
C ARG A 400 25.93 18.55 2.23
N GLY A 401 25.46 17.31 2.42
CA GLY A 401 25.15 16.36 1.34
C GLY A 401 26.24 15.31 1.09
N THR A 402 25.98 14.42 0.13
CA THR A 402 26.84 13.30 -0.27
C THR A 402 27.54 13.57 -1.60
N LEU A 403 28.86 13.35 -1.67
CA LEU A 403 29.65 13.61 -2.88
C LEU A 403 29.05 12.91 -4.12
N GLY A 404 28.91 13.67 -5.20
CA GLY A 404 28.23 13.26 -6.43
C GLY A 404 26.74 13.57 -6.51
N TYR A 405 26.12 13.99 -5.40
CA TYR A 405 24.73 14.49 -5.37
C TYR A 405 24.66 15.98 -4.97
N ILE A 406 25.74 16.53 -4.40
CA ILE A 406 25.85 17.96 -4.03
C ILE A 406 25.94 18.82 -5.30
N SER A 407 25.08 19.84 -5.41
CA SER A 407 25.11 20.82 -6.50
C SER A 407 26.25 21.85 -6.35
N PRO A 408 26.67 22.52 -7.44
CA PRO A 408 27.78 23.49 -7.39
C PRO A 408 27.57 24.66 -6.42
N GLU A 409 26.34 25.18 -6.33
CA GLU A 409 26.01 26.23 -5.37
C GLU A 409 25.97 25.73 -3.92
N ALA A 410 25.53 24.48 -3.69
CA ALA A 410 25.61 23.84 -2.38
C ALA A 410 27.06 23.59 -1.94
N MET A 411 27.98 23.29 -2.86
CA MET A 411 29.42 23.25 -2.56
C MET A 411 29.94 24.60 -2.04
N ASN A 412 29.41 25.70 -2.58
CA ASN A 412 29.65 27.07 -2.13
C ASN A 412 28.77 27.50 -0.93
N ARG A 413 28.09 26.55 -0.28
CA ARG A 413 27.19 26.73 0.89
C ARG A 413 25.97 27.63 0.63
N GLN A 414 25.57 27.81 -0.63
CA GLN A 414 24.31 28.44 -1.01
C GLN A 414 23.27 27.33 -1.14
N TYR A 415 22.30 27.31 -0.23
CA TYR A 415 21.28 26.25 -0.16
C TYR A 415 19.92 26.82 -0.59
N ALA A 416 19.34 26.23 -1.64
CA ALA A 416 18.04 26.56 -2.20
C ALA A 416 17.39 25.29 -2.78
N GLN A 417 16.12 25.34 -3.17
CA GLN A 417 15.41 24.19 -3.75
C GLN A 417 16.09 23.65 -5.02
N SER A 418 16.82 24.50 -5.78
CA SER A 418 17.65 24.10 -6.92
C SER A 418 18.71 23.05 -6.58
N CYS A 419 19.18 22.99 -5.33
CA CYS A 419 20.14 21.98 -4.87
C CYS A 419 19.51 20.58 -4.85
N ASP A 420 18.25 20.48 -4.42
CA ASP A 420 17.51 19.22 -4.35
C ASP A 420 17.08 18.75 -5.75
N ILE A 421 16.72 19.68 -6.65
CA ILE A 421 16.49 19.42 -8.09
C ILE A 421 17.71 18.73 -8.73
N PHE A 422 18.91 19.26 -8.49
CA PHE A 422 20.16 18.65 -8.97
C PHE A 422 20.44 17.28 -8.32
N SER A 423 20.15 17.16 -7.02
CA SER A 423 20.27 15.89 -6.29
C SER A 423 19.33 14.82 -6.85
N ILE A 424 18.12 15.19 -7.31
CA ILE A 424 17.21 14.32 -8.06
C ILE A 424 17.79 13.96 -9.42
N GLY A 425 18.28 14.93 -10.20
CA GLY A 425 18.94 14.67 -11.48
C GLY A 425 20.08 13.63 -11.37
N SER A 426 20.92 13.76 -10.35
CA SER A 426 22.01 12.82 -10.07
C SER A 426 21.51 11.46 -9.55
N THR A 427 20.43 11.45 -8.78
CA THR A 427 19.73 10.22 -8.34
C THR A 427 19.20 9.45 -9.55
N ILE A 428 18.47 10.10 -10.46
CA ILE A 428 17.95 9.46 -11.67
C ILE A 428 19.09 9.01 -12.59
N LEU A 429 20.11 9.84 -12.83
CA LEU A 429 21.31 9.44 -13.59
C LEU A 429 21.93 8.16 -13.01
N LYS A 430 22.02 8.02 -11.67
CA LYS A 430 22.51 6.79 -11.05
C LYS A 430 21.62 5.58 -11.35
N LEU A 431 20.29 5.72 -11.36
CA LEU A 431 19.38 4.63 -11.71
C LEU A 431 19.56 4.19 -13.17
N LEU A 432 19.70 5.14 -14.11
CA LEU A 432 19.91 4.87 -15.53
C LEU A 432 21.20 4.07 -15.80
N CYS A 433 22.21 4.16 -14.91
CA CYS A 433 23.49 3.43 -14.96
C CYS A 433 23.43 1.94 -14.53
N CYS A 434 22.26 1.31 -14.47
CA CYS A 434 22.12 -0.09 -14.02
C CYS A 434 22.60 -1.14 -15.07
N HIS A 435 22.59 -0.78 -16.36
CA HIS A 435 23.13 -1.61 -17.43
C HIS A 435 24.67 -1.68 -17.34
N GLN A 436 25.26 -2.85 -17.62
CA GLN A 436 26.70 -3.09 -17.42
C GLN A 436 27.61 -2.05 -18.10
N ASP A 437 27.31 -1.68 -19.36
CA ASP A 437 28.07 -0.69 -20.15
C ASP A 437 28.07 0.71 -19.53
N ASP A 438 27.02 1.04 -18.74
CA ASP A 438 26.77 2.37 -18.20
C ASP A 438 27.15 2.49 -16.70
N ARG A 439 27.56 1.39 -16.04
CA ARG A 439 27.80 1.34 -14.58
C ARG A 439 28.75 2.41 -14.04
N ASN A 440 29.70 2.83 -14.86
CA ASN A 440 30.71 3.82 -14.52
C ASN A 440 30.28 5.26 -14.84
N ASN A 441 29.20 5.49 -15.60
CA ASN A 441 28.83 6.83 -16.08
C ASN A 441 28.49 7.79 -14.92
N HIS A 442 27.93 7.29 -13.81
CA HIS A 442 27.73 8.13 -12.61
C HIS A 442 29.05 8.49 -11.92
N GLU A 443 30.03 7.58 -11.83
CA GLU A 443 31.35 7.92 -11.27
C GLU A 443 32.15 8.86 -12.21
N LEU A 444 31.97 8.72 -13.53
CA LEU A 444 32.48 9.65 -14.53
C LEU A 444 31.90 11.05 -14.28
N PHE A 445 30.57 11.19 -14.21
CA PHE A 445 29.90 12.45 -13.87
C PHE A 445 30.45 13.11 -12.59
N LYS A 446 30.71 12.34 -11.52
CA LYS A 446 31.32 12.87 -10.27
C LYS A 446 32.74 13.45 -10.43
N THR A 447 33.44 13.09 -11.51
CA THR A 447 34.87 13.42 -11.70
C THR A 447 35.13 14.36 -12.87
N THR A 448 34.23 14.41 -13.86
CA THR A 448 34.38 15.22 -15.09
C THR A 448 33.17 16.09 -15.42
N ASP A 449 32.09 16.03 -14.63
CA ASP A 449 30.76 16.60 -14.94
C ASP A 449 30.12 16.07 -16.26
N GLU A 450 30.70 15.03 -16.87
CA GLU A 450 30.20 14.44 -18.11
C GLU A 450 28.98 13.56 -17.85
N ILE A 451 27.83 13.94 -18.40
CA ILE A 451 26.58 13.18 -18.34
C ILE A 451 26.52 12.25 -19.56
N LYS A 452 26.52 10.94 -19.31
CA LYS A 452 26.47 9.92 -20.36
C LYS A 452 25.31 8.94 -20.12
N ILE A 453 24.34 8.95 -21.04
CA ILE A 453 23.13 8.11 -21.02
C ILE A 453 22.98 7.45 -22.40
N SER A 454 22.46 6.23 -22.45
CA SER A 454 22.31 5.48 -23.70
C SER A 454 21.04 5.87 -24.47
N GLU A 455 21.20 6.53 -25.61
CA GLU A 455 20.11 6.87 -26.57
C GLU A 455 19.40 5.62 -27.15
N TYR A 456 20.00 4.43 -27.03
CA TYR A 456 19.37 3.16 -27.42
C TYR A 456 18.46 2.57 -26.35
N ARG A 457 18.50 3.10 -25.11
CA ARG A 457 17.74 2.57 -23.95
C ARG A 457 16.69 3.55 -23.43
N TYR A 458 16.90 4.84 -23.61
CA TYR A 458 16.04 5.91 -23.10
C TYR A 458 15.80 6.96 -24.17
N SER A 459 14.62 7.59 -24.15
CA SER A 459 14.23 8.61 -25.12
C SER A 459 15.11 9.85 -25.06
N LYS A 460 15.20 10.56 -26.19
CA LYS A 460 15.90 11.84 -26.28
C LYS A 460 15.28 12.88 -25.34
N GLN A 461 13.96 12.86 -25.18
CA GLN A 461 13.18 13.73 -24.30
C GLN A 461 13.54 13.53 -22.82
N LEU A 462 13.69 12.28 -22.36
CA LEU A 462 14.16 11.98 -21.02
C LEU A 462 15.62 12.42 -20.84
N ILE A 463 16.50 12.08 -21.79
CA ILE A 463 17.93 12.45 -21.73
C ILE A 463 18.08 13.97 -21.63
N GLU A 464 17.44 14.75 -22.50
CA GLU A 464 17.46 16.23 -22.46
C GLU A 464 16.88 16.80 -21.17
N PHE A 465 15.88 16.15 -20.58
CA PHE A 465 15.37 16.54 -19.26
C PHE A 465 16.39 16.30 -18.15
N ILE A 466 17.07 15.15 -18.11
CA ILE A 466 18.12 14.88 -17.11
C ILE A 466 19.30 15.84 -17.24
N HIS A 467 19.71 16.21 -18.47
CA HIS A 467 20.73 17.25 -18.69
C HIS A 467 20.33 18.60 -18.07
N ARG A 468 19.04 19.00 -18.16
CA ARG A 468 18.54 20.24 -17.54
C ARG A 468 18.51 20.17 -16.01
N LEU A 469 18.10 19.03 -15.43
CA LEU A 469 18.17 18.82 -13.97
C LEU A 469 19.61 18.89 -13.43
N LEU A 470 20.61 18.57 -14.25
CA LEU A 470 22.02 18.55 -13.89
C LEU A 470 22.82 19.76 -14.39
N ASP A 471 22.17 20.85 -14.85
CA ASP A 471 22.90 22.05 -15.27
C ASP A 471 23.67 22.66 -14.08
N GLN A 472 24.94 22.95 -14.31
CA GLN A 472 25.88 23.49 -13.32
C GLN A 472 25.39 24.85 -12.77
N SER A 473 24.72 25.67 -13.58
CA SER A 473 24.11 26.93 -13.20
C SER A 473 22.74 26.71 -12.53
N PRO A 474 22.55 27.09 -11.25
CA PRO A 474 21.23 27.01 -10.62
C PRO A 474 20.19 27.93 -11.27
N LYS A 475 20.60 28.90 -12.09
CA LYS A 475 19.69 29.72 -12.90
C LYS A 475 19.17 28.97 -14.13
N ASN A 476 19.97 28.08 -14.71
CA ASN A 476 19.61 27.31 -15.90
C ASN A 476 18.77 26.06 -15.54
N ARG A 477 18.91 25.55 -14.32
CA ARG A 477 17.93 24.63 -13.70
C ARG A 477 16.55 25.26 -13.50
N GLU A 478 16.42 26.58 -13.66
CA GLU A 478 15.20 27.37 -13.52
C GLU A 478 14.48 27.18 -12.16
N SER A 479 13.28 27.75 -12.03
CA SER A 479 12.39 27.45 -10.91
C SER A 479 11.70 26.09 -11.11
N LEU A 480 11.30 25.41 -10.03
CA LEU A 480 10.57 24.15 -10.10
C LEU A 480 9.33 24.26 -11.02
N ASN A 481 8.61 25.38 -10.95
CA ASN A 481 7.45 25.67 -11.80
C ASN A 481 7.74 25.65 -13.31
N GLN A 482 8.95 26.01 -13.73
CA GLN A 482 9.33 25.96 -15.15
C GLN A 482 9.74 24.54 -15.58
N LEU A 483 10.49 23.82 -14.73
CA LEU A 483 10.80 22.40 -14.94
C LEU A 483 9.53 21.54 -15.00
N LEU A 484 8.49 21.88 -14.25
CA LEU A 484 7.21 21.17 -14.30
C LEU A 484 6.54 21.29 -15.68
N ASN A 485 6.64 22.43 -16.37
CA ASN A 485 6.15 22.56 -17.75
C ASN A 485 6.97 21.70 -18.73
N GLN A 486 8.29 21.69 -18.58
CA GLN A 486 9.20 20.88 -19.41
C GLN A 486 9.02 19.37 -19.16
N TYR A 487 8.67 18.97 -17.94
CA TYR A 487 8.28 17.60 -17.61
C TYR A 487 7.02 17.18 -18.38
N ILE A 488 6.04 18.08 -18.56
CA ILE A 488 4.87 17.80 -19.41
C ILE A 488 5.31 17.52 -20.86
N GLU A 489 6.29 18.26 -21.41
CA GLU A 489 6.84 17.97 -22.74
C GLU A 489 7.50 16.58 -22.80
N THR A 490 8.24 16.19 -21.75
CA THR A 490 8.91 14.88 -21.66
C THR A 490 7.94 13.70 -21.62
N ILE A 491 6.80 13.82 -20.93
CA ILE A 491 5.80 12.75 -20.80
C ILE A 491 4.71 12.77 -21.90
N THR A 492 4.75 13.75 -22.81
CA THR A 492 3.78 13.89 -23.90
C THR A 492 4.02 12.84 -24.99
N ASN A 493 3.04 11.97 -25.24
CA ASN A 493 3.08 10.99 -26.32
C ASN A 493 2.19 11.42 -27.50
N GLN A 494 2.73 12.29 -28.37
CA GLN A 494 2.13 12.86 -29.60
C GLN A 494 0.78 13.57 -29.45
N HIS A 495 -0.25 12.87 -28.96
CA HIS A 495 -1.63 13.33 -28.77
C HIS A 495 -2.16 13.11 -27.35
N SER A 496 -1.45 12.35 -26.49
CA SER A 496 -1.86 12.06 -25.11
C SER A 496 -0.84 12.51 -24.06
N ILE A 497 -1.32 12.85 -22.86
CA ILE A 497 -0.51 13.24 -21.69
C ILE A 497 -1.07 12.55 -20.43
N THR A 498 -0.20 11.91 -19.65
CA THR A 498 -0.50 11.47 -18.28
C THR A 498 0.20 12.40 -17.29
N PHE A 499 -0.54 13.16 -16.48
CA PHE A 499 0.01 14.16 -15.55
C PHE A 499 -0.12 13.73 -14.09
N ASN A 500 0.92 13.08 -13.57
CA ASN A 500 0.97 12.49 -12.22
C ASN A 500 1.42 13.46 -11.09
N LEU A 501 1.34 14.77 -11.33
CA LEU A 501 1.79 15.81 -10.39
C LEU A 501 0.61 16.54 -9.73
N ASN A 502 0.64 16.72 -8.42
CA ASN A 502 -0.37 17.50 -7.69
C ASN A 502 0.00 18.99 -7.65
N THR A 503 0.07 19.61 -8.84
CA THR A 503 0.41 21.02 -9.06
C THR A 503 -0.49 21.64 -10.14
N THR A 504 -0.52 22.97 -10.25
CA THR A 504 -1.35 23.67 -11.25
C THR A 504 -0.95 23.24 -12.65
N PHE A 505 -1.86 22.58 -13.37
CA PHE A 505 -1.63 22.16 -14.74
C PHE A 505 -1.79 23.33 -15.71
N LYS A 506 -0.89 23.42 -16.69
CA LYS A 506 -1.01 24.34 -17.82
C LYS A 506 -0.36 23.76 -19.08
N ASN A 507 -1.16 23.40 -20.07
CA ASN A 507 -0.68 23.04 -21.40
C ASN A 507 -1.66 23.56 -22.47
N SER A 508 -1.15 24.35 -23.41
CA SER A 508 -1.93 24.93 -24.52
C SER A 508 -1.51 24.38 -25.89
N SER A 509 -0.88 23.20 -25.93
CA SER A 509 -0.43 22.55 -27.16
C SER A 509 -1.61 22.05 -27.98
N VAL A 510 -1.71 22.50 -29.23
CA VAL A 510 -2.83 22.17 -30.13
C VAL A 510 -2.86 20.71 -30.60
N ASN A 511 -1.81 19.93 -30.35
CA ASN A 511 -1.71 18.54 -30.80
C ASN A 511 -2.34 17.54 -29.81
N ILE A 512 -2.66 17.96 -28.59
CA ILE A 512 -3.13 17.08 -27.52
C ILE A 512 -4.65 16.91 -27.58
N THR A 513 -5.09 15.67 -27.68
CA THR A 513 -6.49 15.25 -27.70
C THR A 513 -6.89 14.49 -26.44
N GLU A 514 -5.94 13.99 -25.64
CA GLU A 514 -6.22 13.19 -24.45
C GLU A 514 -5.36 13.62 -23.26
N ILE A 515 -5.99 13.82 -22.09
CA ILE A 515 -5.30 14.07 -20.82
C ILE A 515 -5.84 13.12 -19.74
N GLU A 516 -4.93 12.43 -19.07
CA GLU A 516 -5.19 11.69 -17.85
C GLU A 516 -4.46 12.36 -16.67
N PHE A 517 -5.20 12.84 -15.69
CA PHE A 517 -4.65 13.35 -14.43
C PHE A 517 -4.44 12.21 -13.44
N GLY A 518 -3.26 12.13 -12.84
CA GLY A 518 -2.92 11.08 -11.87
C GLY A 518 -3.73 11.14 -10.58
N ASN A 519 -3.68 10.06 -9.80
CA ASN A 519 -4.57 9.83 -8.65
C ASN A 519 -4.53 10.88 -7.53
N GLU A 520 -3.46 11.65 -7.41
CA GLU A 520 -3.31 12.73 -6.43
C GLU A 520 -3.66 14.12 -6.96
N PHE A 521 -3.97 14.27 -8.25
CA PHE A 521 -4.28 15.58 -8.83
C PHE A 521 -5.59 16.13 -8.25
N ASN A 522 -5.47 17.18 -7.44
CA ASN A 522 -6.62 17.88 -6.86
C ASN A 522 -6.43 19.40 -6.90
N GLN A 523 -5.80 19.91 -7.96
CA GLN A 523 -5.58 21.34 -8.16
C GLN A 523 -6.68 21.95 -9.04
N PRO A 524 -7.07 23.21 -8.81
CA PRO A 524 -8.05 23.90 -9.63
C PRO A 524 -7.50 24.13 -11.04
N LEU A 525 -8.29 23.78 -12.05
CA LEU A 525 -8.01 24.12 -13.44
C LEU A 525 -8.39 25.59 -13.72
N GLN A 526 -7.61 26.25 -14.57
CA GLN A 526 -7.80 27.66 -14.92
C GLN A 526 -8.30 27.78 -16.38
N SER A 527 -9.00 28.87 -16.70
CA SER A 527 -9.41 29.14 -18.08
C SER A 527 -8.19 29.15 -19.03
N ASN A 528 -8.29 28.45 -20.15
CA ASN A 528 -7.20 28.23 -21.11
C ASN A 528 -5.96 27.46 -20.56
N SER A 529 -6.10 26.71 -19.46
CA SER A 529 -5.02 25.83 -18.97
C SER A 529 -5.00 24.44 -19.64
N LEU A 530 -6.07 24.08 -20.35
CA LEU A 530 -6.21 22.86 -21.14
C LEU A 530 -6.01 23.12 -22.64
N PRO A 531 -5.58 22.11 -23.42
CA PRO A 531 -5.50 22.17 -24.88
C PRO A 531 -6.85 22.50 -25.56
N PRO A 532 -6.87 23.34 -26.60
CA PRO A 532 -8.12 23.72 -27.28
C PRO A 532 -8.72 22.62 -28.16
N ASN A 533 -7.97 21.54 -28.44
CA ASN A 533 -8.38 20.38 -29.23
C ASN A 533 -8.58 19.11 -28.37
N LEU A 534 -8.66 19.26 -27.04
CA LEU A 534 -8.81 18.16 -26.09
C LEU A 534 -10.18 17.49 -26.27
N ARG A 535 -10.18 16.18 -26.56
CA ARG A 535 -11.37 15.34 -26.77
C ARG A 535 -11.70 14.48 -25.57
N SER A 536 -10.70 13.97 -24.87
CA SER A 536 -10.86 13.13 -23.68
C SER A 536 -10.13 13.73 -22.48
N LEU A 537 -10.83 13.85 -21.35
CA LEU A 537 -10.27 14.28 -20.09
C LEU A 537 -10.66 13.30 -18.98
N SER A 538 -9.66 12.71 -18.33
CA SER A 538 -9.83 11.80 -17.19
C SER A 538 -9.17 12.38 -15.94
N PHE A 539 -9.86 12.31 -14.81
CA PHE A 539 -9.34 12.66 -13.49
C PHE A 539 -9.12 11.42 -12.62
N GLY A 540 -7.92 11.30 -12.05
CA GLY A 540 -7.59 10.29 -11.05
C GLY A 540 -8.28 10.50 -9.70
N TYR A 541 -8.15 9.51 -8.82
CA TYR A 541 -8.99 9.30 -7.64
C TYR A 541 -9.33 10.55 -6.79
N GLY A 542 -8.34 11.37 -6.43
CA GLY A 542 -8.49 12.47 -5.47
C GLY A 542 -9.04 13.79 -6.02
N PHE A 543 -9.43 13.87 -7.30
CA PHE A 543 -9.93 15.13 -7.87
C PHE A 543 -11.33 15.50 -7.32
N ASN A 544 -11.42 16.63 -6.63
CA ASN A 544 -12.68 17.11 -6.05
C ASN A 544 -12.79 18.65 -6.05
N GLN A 545 -12.33 19.30 -7.13
CA GLN A 545 -12.42 20.75 -7.31
C GLN A 545 -13.68 21.19 -8.07
N ILE A 546 -14.16 22.40 -7.80
CA ILE A 546 -15.26 23.02 -8.53
C ILE A 546 -14.76 23.42 -9.93
N LEU A 547 -15.45 22.99 -10.98
CA LEU A 547 -15.22 23.44 -12.35
C LEU A 547 -16.06 24.70 -12.63
N SER A 548 -15.41 25.72 -13.21
CA SER A 548 -16.06 26.96 -13.65
C SER A 548 -16.38 26.93 -15.15
N VAL A 549 -17.35 27.73 -15.57
CA VAL A 549 -17.72 27.92 -16.99
C VAL A 549 -16.50 28.33 -17.82
N GLY A 550 -16.29 27.68 -18.96
CA GLY A 550 -15.16 27.95 -19.87
C GLY A 550 -13.78 27.45 -19.37
N VAL A 551 -13.74 26.57 -18.38
CA VAL A 551 -12.51 25.84 -17.99
C VAL A 551 -12.30 24.60 -18.86
N LEU A 552 -13.37 23.89 -19.19
CA LEU A 552 -13.36 22.79 -20.16
C LEU A 552 -13.42 23.36 -21.59
N PRO A 553 -12.67 22.81 -22.56
CA PRO A 553 -12.70 23.28 -23.95
C PRO A 553 -13.93 22.77 -24.70
N GLU A 554 -14.45 23.56 -25.64
CA GLU A 554 -15.60 23.25 -26.52
C GLU A 554 -15.34 22.13 -27.56
N SER A 555 -14.23 21.41 -27.44
CA SER A 555 -13.87 20.23 -28.22
C SER A 555 -13.94 18.93 -27.42
N LEU A 556 -14.30 19.01 -26.14
CA LEU A 556 -14.30 17.86 -25.23
C LEU A 556 -15.52 16.97 -25.47
N GLU A 557 -15.26 15.73 -25.83
CA GLU A 557 -16.25 14.70 -26.20
C GLU A 557 -16.45 13.68 -25.07
N SER A 558 -15.43 13.44 -24.24
CA SER A 558 -15.45 12.51 -23.11
C SER A 558 -14.87 13.13 -21.83
N LEU A 559 -15.60 13.01 -20.71
CA LEU A 559 -15.18 13.46 -19.39
C LEU A 559 -15.38 12.35 -18.34
N VAL A 560 -14.30 12.00 -17.64
CA VAL A 560 -14.30 11.03 -16.53
C VAL A 560 -13.82 11.71 -15.26
N PHE A 561 -14.66 11.73 -14.22
CA PHE A 561 -14.32 12.27 -12.91
C PHE A 561 -13.69 11.23 -11.98
N GLY A 562 -12.76 11.68 -11.13
CA GLY A 562 -12.11 10.87 -10.11
C GLY A 562 -13.05 10.39 -9.01
N LEU A 563 -12.70 9.29 -8.34
CA LEU A 563 -13.54 8.61 -7.35
C LEU A 563 -14.11 9.55 -6.27
N GLU A 564 -13.35 10.53 -5.78
CA GLU A 564 -13.75 11.45 -4.72
C GLU A 564 -14.60 12.65 -5.20
N PHE A 565 -14.82 12.81 -6.51
CA PHE A 565 -15.53 13.97 -7.06
C PHE A 565 -16.99 14.04 -6.58
N ASN A 566 -17.34 15.11 -5.88
CA ASN A 566 -18.69 15.32 -5.35
C ASN A 566 -19.08 16.81 -5.32
N GLN A 567 -18.68 17.58 -6.36
CA GLN A 567 -19.01 19.01 -6.49
C GLN A 567 -20.28 19.23 -7.32
N ILE A 568 -20.95 20.37 -7.06
CA ILE A 568 -22.12 20.79 -7.85
C ILE A 568 -21.64 21.32 -9.21
N LEU A 569 -22.24 20.82 -10.29
CA LEU A 569 -22.07 21.37 -11.64
C LEU A 569 -23.14 22.42 -11.93
N SER A 570 -22.72 23.57 -12.44
CA SER A 570 -23.61 24.65 -12.90
C SER A 570 -23.90 24.52 -14.40
N VAL A 571 -25.00 25.12 -14.85
CA VAL A 571 -25.35 25.23 -16.28
C VAL A 571 -24.20 25.88 -17.05
N GLY A 572 -23.81 25.30 -18.19
CA GLY A 572 -22.71 25.77 -19.03
C GLY A 572 -21.29 25.45 -18.52
N VAL A 573 -21.13 24.63 -17.48
CA VAL A 573 -19.80 24.12 -17.06
C VAL A 573 -19.34 22.97 -17.96
N LEU A 574 -20.26 22.12 -18.40
CA LEU A 574 -20.02 21.08 -19.39
C LEU A 574 -20.22 21.66 -20.80
N PRO A 575 -19.32 21.40 -21.77
CA PRO A 575 -19.44 21.93 -23.13
C PRO A 575 -20.50 21.18 -23.95
N GLU A 576 -21.08 21.84 -24.94
CA GLU A 576 -22.11 21.28 -25.85
C GLU A 576 -21.54 20.28 -26.88
N SER A 577 -20.25 19.96 -26.79
CA SER A 577 -19.58 18.88 -27.52
C SER A 577 -19.56 17.55 -26.76
N LEU A 578 -19.96 17.52 -25.49
CA LEU A 578 -19.73 16.37 -24.63
C LEU A 578 -20.71 15.22 -24.95
N GLU A 579 -20.19 14.08 -25.39
CA GLU A 579 -20.94 12.88 -25.77
C GLU A 579 -20.97 11.84 -24.64
N SER A 580 -19.92 11.78 -23.81
CA SER A 580 -19.77 10.82 -22.72
C SER A 580 -19.37 11.47 -21.39
N LEU A 581 -20.10 11.14 -20.31
CA LEU A 581 -19.83 11.63 -18.96
C LEU A 581 -19.87 10.47 -17.94
N VAL A 582 -18.78 10.32 -17.19
CA VAL A 582 -18.68 9.38 -16.07
C VAL A 582 -18.40 10.15 -14.78
N PHE A 583 -19.31 10.05 -13.80
CA PHE A 583 -19.16 10.67 -12.50
C PHE A 583 -18.32 9.83 -11.53
N GLY A 584 -17.58 10.51 -10.66
CA GLY A 584 -16.82 9.92 -9.57
C GLY A 584 -17.70 9.11 -8.62
N ASN A 585 -17.14 8.04 -8.05
CA ASN A 585 -17.81 7.11 -7.13
C ASN A 585 -18.60 7.80 -6.01
N ASP A 586 -18.09 8.92 -5.49
CA ASP A 586 -18.67 9.66 -4.38
C ASP A 586 -19.70 10.72 -4.78
N PHE A 587 -19.95 10.92 -6.08
CA PHE A 587 -20.88 11.91 -6.59
C PHE A 587 -22.32 11.63 -6.16
N ASN A 588 -22.91 12.58 -5.42
CA ASN A 588 -24.29 12.48 -4.96
C ASN A 588 -24.98 13.86 -4.90
N GLN A 589 -24.69 14.73 -5.88
CA GLN A 589 -25.29 16.07 -5.99
C GLN A 589 -26.56 16.06 -6.85
N ILE A 590 -27.44 17.04 -6.61
CA ILE A 590 -28.66 17.23 -7.41
C ILE A 590 -28.27 17.88 -8.76
N LEU A 591 -28.71 17.26 -9.86
CA LEU A 591 -28.59 17.84 -11.20
C LEU A 591 -29.84 18.65 -11.55
N SER A 592 -29.64 19.90 -11.98
CA SER A 592 -30.70 20.78 -12.50
C SER A 592 -30.88 20.59 -14.01
N VAL A 593 -32.06 20.97 -14.52
CA VAL A 593 -32.33 21.03 -15.97
C VAL A 593 -31.31 21.93 -16.66
N GLY A 594 -30.72 21.45 -17.77
CA GLY A 594 -29.69 22.17 -18.54
C GLY A 594 -28.28 22.12 -17.96
N VAL A 595 -28.01 21.34 -16.91
CA VAL A 595 -26.63 21.08 -16.44
C VAL A 595 -25.92 20.04 -17.33
N LEU A 596 -26.65 19.05 -17.83
CA LEU A 596 -26.18 18.09 -18.83
C LEU A 596 -26.47 18.66 -20.24
N PRO A 597 -25.48 18.67 -21.16
CA PRO A 597 -25.66 19.21 -22.51
C PRO A 597 -26.53 18.29 -23.39
N GLU A 598 -27.18 18.84 -24.41
CA GLU A 598 -28.06 18.07 -25.31
C GLU A 598 -27.28 17.19 -26.33
N SER A 599 -25.96 17.25 -26.33
CA SER A 599 -25.07 16.31 -27.04
C SER A 599 -24.88 14.96 -26.35
N LEU A 600 -25.19 14.85 -25.05
CA LEU A 600 -24.73 13.73 -24.22
C LEU A 600 -25.43 12.41 -24.56
N GLU A 601 -24.69 11.46 -25.15
CA GLU A 601 -25.17 10.13 -25.53
C GLU A 601 -25.00 9.08 -24.42
N SER A 602 -23.99 9.21 -23.56
CA SER A 602 -23.69 8.25 -22.48
C SER A 602 -23.49 8.93 -21.14
N LEU A 603 -24.18 8.44 -20.11
CA LEU A 603 -24.07 8.92 -18.74
C LEU A 603 -23.93 7.76 -17.74
N GLU A 604 -22.86 7.81 -16.94
CA GLU A 604 -22.62 6.91 -15.82
C GLU A 604 -22.55 7.68 -14.50
N PHE A 605 -23.38 7.29 -13.54
CA PHE A 605 -23.36 7.82 -12.17
C PHE A 605 -22.49 6.95 -11.27
N GLY A 606 -21.63 7.59 -10.47
CA GLY A 606 -20.83 6.91 -9.46
C GLY A 606 -21.64 6.26 -8.33
N SER A 607 -21.02 5.32 -7.64
CA SER A 607 -21.67 4.40 -6.69
C SER A 607 -22.60 5.03 -5.65
N LYS A 608 -22.29 6.21 -5.11
CA LYS A 608 -23.08 6.89 -4.06
C LYS A 608 -24.27 7.71 -4.59
N PHE A 609 -24.47 7.78 -5.91
CA PHE A 609 -25.53 8.60 -6.48
C PHE A 609 -26.91 8.04 -6.13
N ASN A 610 -27.70 8.81 -5.38
CA ASN A 610 -29.04 8.41 -4.93
C ASN A 610 -30.03 9.60 -4.90
N GLN A 611 -29.86 10.56 -5.81
CA GLN A 611 -30.75 11.73 -5.92
C GLN A 611 -31.95 11.46 -6.84
N ILE A 612 -33.04 12.18 -6.61
CA ILE A 612 -34.24 12.13 -7.45
C ILE A 612 -33.97 12.89 -8.76
N LEU A 613 -34.16 12.22 -9.90
CA LEU A 613 -34.11 12.85 -11.22
C LEU A 613 -35.49 13.39 -11.62
N SER A 614 -35.55 14.68 -11.95
CA SER A 614 -36.76 15.34 -12.45
C SER A 614 -36.87 15.24 -13.98
N VAL A 615 -38.08 15.41 -14.50
CA VAL A 615 -38.34 15.45 -15.96
C VAL A 615 -37.53 16.58 -16.60
N GLY A 616 -36.80 16.27 -17.67
CA GLY A 616 -35.93 17.21 -18.39
C GLY A 616 -34.53 17.42 -17.79
N VAL A 617 -34.16 16.70 -16.72
CA VAL A 617 -32.77 16.70 -16.24
C VAL A 617 -31.86 15.86 -17.15
N LEU A 618 -32.37 14.76 -17.69
CA LEU A 618 -31.68 13.93 -18.69
C LEU A 618 -31.95 14.47 -20.11
N PRO A 619 -30.91 14.69 -20.94
CA PRO A 619 -31.05 15.24 -22.29
C PRO A 619 -31.75 14.26 -23.24
N GLN A 620 -32.31 14.76 -24.35
CA GLN A 620 -33.12 13.96 -25.27
C GLN A 620 -32.31 13.15 -26.31
N SER A 621 -30.99 13.32 -26.33
CA SER A 621 -30.02 12.50 -27.07
C SER A 621 -29.65 11.21 -26.35
N LEU A 622 -29.59 11.23 -25.01
CA LEU A 622 -29.02 10.17 -24.16
C LEU A 622 -29.45 8.74 -24.56
N GLU A 623 -28.48 7.93 -24.94
CA GLU A 623 -28.68 6.56 -25.42
C GLU A 623 -28.34 5.50 -24.38
N SER A 624 -27.40 5.78 -23.48
CA SER A 624 -26.96 4.88 -22.42
C SER A 624 -27.02 5.57 -21.06
N LEU A 625 -27.61 4.91 -20.07
CA LEU A 625 -27.68 5.38 -18.68
C LEU A 625 -27.29 4.25 -17.72
N VAL A 626 -26.28 4.50 -16.89
CA VAL A 626 -25.82 3.60 -15.84
C VAL A 626 -25.98 4.29 -14.48
N PHE A 627 -26.71 3.66 -13.57
CA PHE A 627 -26.86 4.10 -12.19
C PHE A 627 -25.88 3.39 -11.25
N GLY A 628 -25.29 4.16 -10.33
CA GLY A 628 -24.39 3.65 -9.30
C GLY A 628 -25.04 2.73 -8.27
N ILE A 629 -24.20 2.02 -7.53
CA ILE A 629 -24.52 0.97 -6.53
C ILE A 629 -25.69 1.33 -5.61
N GLU A 630 -25.70 2.54 -5.03
CA GLU A 630 -26.67 3.00 -4.03
C GLU A 630 -27.98 3.56 -4.59
N PHE A 631 -28.13 3.68 -5.91
CA PHE A 631 -29.31 4.29 -6.52
C PHE A 631 -30.58 3.46 -6.24
N ASN A 632 -31.53 4.04 -5.51
CA ASN A 632 -32.79 3.38 -5.17
C ASN A 632 -33.99 4.36 -5.15
N GLN A 633 -34.01 5.33 -6.08
CA GLN A 633 -35.09 6.31 -6.22
C GLN A 633 -36.17 5.88 -7.20
N ILE A 634 -37.40 6.34 -6.99
CA ILE A 634 -38.54 6.08 -7.90
C ILE A 634 -38.38 6.93 -9.17
N LEU A 635 -38.43 6.28 -10.33
CA LEU A 635 -38.45 6.96 -11.63
C LEU A 635 -39.89 7.23 -12.07
N SER A 636 -40.19 8.50 -12.32
CA SER A 636 -41.50 8.94 -12.84
C SER A 636 -41.57 8.87 -14.38
N VAL A 637 -42.78 8.79 -14.92
CA VAL A 637 -43.01 8.80 -16.37
C VAL A 637 -42.43 10.09 -16.99
N GLY A 638 -41.61 9.94 -18.03
CA GLY A 638 -40.96 11.04 -18.72
C GLY A 638 -39.63 11.52 -18.13
N VAL A 639 -39.15 10.93 -17.02
CA VAL A 639 -37.79 11.18 -16.52
C VAL A 639 -36.74 10.56 -17.45
N LEU A 640 -36.97 9.33 -17.91
CA LEU A 640 -36.10 8.67 -18.89
C LEU A 640 -36.37 9.21 -20.32
N PRO A 641 -35.35 9.60 -21.08
CA PRO A 641 -35.51 10.21 -22.40
C PRO A 641 -35.94 9.19 -23.47
N LYS A 642 -36.54 9.68 -24.55
CA LYS A 642 -37.16 8.86 -25.61
C LYS A 642 -36.15 8.20 -26.57
N SER A 643 -34.90 8.62 -26.51
CA SER A 643 -33.73 8.08 -27.21
C SER A 643 -33.22 6.78 -26.57
N LEU A 644 -33.31 6.66 -25.24
CA LEU A 644 -32.56 5.72 -24.41
C LEU A 644 -32.65 4.26 -24.92
N LYS A 645 -31.49 3.67 -25.18
CA LYS A 645 -31.31 2.31 -25.74
C LYS A 645 -30.82 1.32 -24.68
N SER A 646 -30.03 1.77 -23.71
CA SER A 646 -29.51 0.95 -22.60
C SER A 646 -29.81 1.60 -21.26
N LEU A 647 -30.22 0.80 -20.28
CA LEU A 647 -30.44 1.21 -18.90
C LEU A 647 -29.90 0.14 -17.95
N VAL A 648 -28.97 0.52 -17.07
CA VAL A 648 -28.38 -0.34 -16.04
C VAL A 648 -28.68 0.26 -14.67
N PHE A 649 -29.27 -0.55 -13.78
CA PHE A 649 -29.49 -0.20 -12.38
C PHE A 649 -28.42 -0.81 -11.47
N GLY A 650 -27.92 -0.02 -10.52
CA GLY A 650 -26.96 -0.46 -9.52
C GLY A 650 -27.52 -1.46 -8.49
N TYR A 651 -26.61 -1.92 -7.62
CA TYR A 651 -26.83 -3.03 -6.70
C TYR A 651 -28.12 -2.96 -5.87
N PHE A 652 -28.39 -1.80 -5.25
CA PHE A 652 -29.47 -1.62 -4.28
C PHE A 652 -30.82 -1.20 -4.89
N PHE A 653 -30.93 -1.09 -6.22
CA PHE A 653 -32.18 -0.66 -6.85
C PHE A 653 -33.29 -1.71 -6.67
N ASN A 654 -34.38 -1.33 -5.99
CA ASN A 654 -35.51 -2.22 -5.74
C ASN A 654 -36.85 -1.47 -5.74
N GLN A 655 -37.02 -0.48 -6.63
CA GLN A 655 -38.26 0.29 -6.76
C GLN A 655 -39.21 -0.27 -7.83
N ILE A 656 -40.51 -0.06 -7.63
CA ILE A 656 -41.55 -0.48 -8.59
C ILE A 656 -41.49 0.41 -9.85
N LEU A 657 -41.37 -0.22 -11.03
CA LEU A 657 -41.48 0.46 -12.31
C LEU A 657 -42.92 0.45 -12.81
N SER A 658 -43.49 1.64 -12.98
CA SER A 658 -44.84 1.81 -13.53
C SER A 658 -44.87 1.73 -15.06
N VAL A 659 -46.03 1.39 -15.63
CA VAL A 659 -46.24 1.37 -17.09
C VAL A 659 -45.93 2.75 -17.69
N GLY A 660 -45.08 2.77 -18.72
CA GLY A 660 -44.66 4.00 -19.40
C GLY A 660 -43.47 4.73 -18.78
N VAL A 661 -42.89 4.25 -17.67
CA VAL A 661 -41.61 4.77 -17.15
C VAL A 661 -40.46 4.40 -18.09
N LEU A 662 -40.41 3.14 -18.54
CA LEU A 662 -39.40 2.68 -19.50
C LEU A 662 -39.73 3.17 -20.92
N PRO A 663 -38.77 3.79 -21.64
CA PRO A 663 -39.02 4.36 -22.96
C PRO A 663 -39.15 3.29 -24.05
N LYS A 664 -39.94 3.58 -25.09
CA LYS A 664 -40.25 2.67 -26.21
C LYS A 664 -39.07 2.37 -27.15
N SER A 665 -37.94 3.02 -26.93
CA SER A 665 -36.66 2.85 -27.61
C SER A 665 -35.78 1.76 -26.98
N LEU A 666 -36.00 1.43 -25.70
CA LEU A 666 -35.08 0.67 -24.86
C LEU A 666 -34.85 -0.74 -25.40
N LYS A 667 -33.57 -1.12 -25.55
CA LYS A 667 -33.12 -2.39 -26.13
C LYS A 667 -32.46 -3.30 -25.08
N SER A 668 -31.76 -2.72 -24.11
CA SER A 668 -31.15 -3.43 -22.98
C SER A 668 -31.66 -2.86 -21.66
N LEU A 669 -31.97 -3.73 -20.72
CA LEU A 669 -32.33 -3.40 -19.35
C LEU A 669 -31.66 -4.37 -18.39
N GLU A 670 -30.90 -3.83 -17.44
CA GLU A 670 -30.20 -4.61 -16.43
C GLU A 670 -30.58 -4.14 -15.03
N PHE A 671 -30.93 -5.09 -14.16
CA PHE A 671 -31.23 -4.87 -12.76
C PHE A 671 -30.14 -5.45 -11.87
N GLY A 672 -29.67 -4.66 -10.91
CA GLY A 672 -28.71 -5.09 -9.92
C GLY A 672 -29.22 -6.19 -8.96
N PRO A 673 -28.30 -6.82 -8.20
CA PRO A 673 -28.56 -7.86 -7.20
C PRO A 673 -29.79 -7.77 -6.30
N GLU A 674 -30.20 -6.59 -5.82
CA GLU A 674 -31.32 -6.46 -4.86
C GLU A 674 -32.71 -6.32 -5.51
N PHE A 675 -32.81 -6.21 -6.84
CA PHE A 675 -34.10 -6.01 -7.49
C PHE A 675 -35.00 -7.23 -7.35
N ASN A 676 -36.15 -7.08 -6.71
CA ASN A 676 -37.14 -8.14 -6.55
C ASN A 676 -38.60 -7.64 -6.60
N GLN A 677 -38.89 -6.65 -7.46
CA GLN A 677 -40.25 -6.14 -7.65
C GLN A 677 -41.00 -6.86 -8.77
N ILE A 678 -42.33 -6.98 -8.63
CA ILE A 678 -43.20 -7.54 -9.65
C ILE A 678 -43.25 -6.61 -10.87
N LEU A 679 -42.82 -7.11 -12.02
CA LEU A 679 -43.02 -6.44 -13.30
C LEU A 679 -44.43 -6.73 -13.84
N SER A 680 -45.30 -5.73 -13.72
CA SER A 680 -46.68 -5.78 -14.21
C SER A 680 -46.75 -5.77 -15.75
N VAL A 681 -47.83 -6.34 -16.29
CA VAL A 681 -48.04 -6.42 -17.75
C VAL A 681 -47.97 -5.05 -18.40
N GLY A 682 -47.14 -4.92 -19.44
CA GLY A 682 -46.93 -3.69 -20.20
C GLY A 682 -45.90 -2.73 -19.62
N VAL A 683 -45.20 -3.08 -18.53
CA VAL A 683 -44.06 -2.30 -18.02
C VAL A 683 -42.86 -2.41 -18.97
N LEU A 684 -42.57 -3.62 -19.47
CA LEU A 684 -41.45 -3.85 -20.38
C LEU A 684 -41.78 -3.40 -21.81
N PRO A 685 -40.93 -2.58 -22.47
CA PRO A 685 -41.20 -2.08 -23.81
C PRO A 685 -40.96 -3.15 -24.88
N LYS A 686 -41.78 -3.15 -25.94
CA LYS A 686 -41.72 -4.13 -27.06
C LYS A 686 -40.42 -4.09 -27.87
N SER A 687 -39.58 -3.07 -27.67
CA SER A 687 -38.26 -2.90 -28.26
C SER A 687 -37.16 -3.72 -27.55
N LEU A 688 -37.44 -4.19 -26.33
CA LEU A 688 -36.44 -4.80 -25.45
C LEU A 688 -35.96 -6.15 -26.00
N LYS A 689 -34.62 -6.28 -26.10
CA LYS A 689 -33.91 -7.45 -26.66
C LYS A 689 -33.07 -8.18 -25.62
N SER A 690 -32.52 -7.44 -24.64
CA SER A 690 -31.75 -7.97 -23.53
C SER A 690 -32.41 -7.56 -22.21
N LEU A 691 -32.54 -8.52 -21.30
CA LEU A 691 -33.07 -8.31 -19.95
C LEU A 691 -32.21 -9.10 -18.96
N SER A 692 -31.67 -8.45 -17.95
CA SER A 692 -30.82 -9.06 -16.93
C SER A 692 -31.37 -8.80 -15.52
N PHE A 693 -31.38 -9.83 -14.68
CA PHE A 693 -31.77 -9.77 -13.27
C PHE A 693 -30.67 -10.31 -12.35
N GLY A 694 -30.46 -9.60 -11.25
CA GLY A 694 -29.63 -10.03 -10.13
C GLY A 694 -30.15 -11.28 -9.39
N TYR A 695 -29.32 -11.81 -8.49
CA TYR A 695 -29.54 -13.13 -7.88
C TYR A 695 -30.62 -13.23 -6.80
N LYS A 696 -31.26 -12.11 -6.42
CA LYS A 696 -32.42 -12.10 -5.50
C LYS A 696 -33.76 -12.07 -6.23
N PHE A 697 -33.79 -12.02 -7.55
CA PHE A 697 -35.03 -11.94 -8.30
C PHE A 697 -35.77 -13.29 -8.32
N ASP A 698 -36.84 -13.39 -7.54
CA ASP A 698 -37.69 -14.60 -7.41
C ASP A 698 -39.14 -14.40 -7.92
N GLN A 699 -39.46 -13.22 -8.44
CA GLN A 699 -40.82 -12.89 -8.90
C GLN A 699 -41.22 -13.60 -10.20
N ILE A 700 -42.51 -13.94 -10.32
CA ILE A 700 -43.08 -14.55 -11.52
C ILE A 700 -43.16 -13.52 -12.65
N LEU A 701 -42.41 -13.76 -13.73
CA LEU A 701 -42.50 -12.94 -14.95
C LEU A 701 -43.79 -13.22 -15.72
N SER A 702 -44.60 -12.17 -15.91
CA SER A 702 -45.83 -12.24 -16.68
C SER A 702 -45.56 -12.57 -18.15
N VAL A 703 -45.97 -13.76 -18.57
CA VAL A 703 -45.70 -14.35 -19.90
C VAL A 703 -46.27 -13.53 -21.08
N GLY A 704 -47.00 -12.45 -20.85
CA GLY A 704 -47.44 -11.54 -21.91
C GLY A 704 -46.29 -10.77 -22.55
N ASP A 705 -45.35 -10.28 -21.73
CA ASP A 705 -44.37 -9.28 -22.15
C ASP A 705 -43.10 -9.89 -22.74
N LEU A 706 -42.64 -11.04 -22.19
CA LEU A 706 -41.44 -11.72 -22.68
C LEU A 706 -41.57 -12.23 -24.13
N ARG A 707 -42.78 -12.51 -24.60
CA ARG A 707 -43.04 -13.62 -25.54
C ARG A 707 -42.63 -13.39 -27.01
N LYS A 708 -42.05 -12.23 -27.40
CA LYS A 708 -41.75 -11.92 -28.81
C LYS A 708 -40.46 -11.13 -29.14
N SER A 709 -39.91 -10.30 -28.25
CA SER A 709 -38.77 -9.42 -28.61
C SER A 709 -37.43 -9.77 -27.95
N ILE A 710 -37.46 -10.43 -26.78
CA ILE A 710 -36.27 -10.71 -25.98
C ILE A 710 -35.49 -11.87 -26.60
N SER A 711 -34.23 -11.62 -26.90
CA SER A 711 -33.27 -12.57 -27.45
C SER A 711 -32.20 -13.00 -26.44
N SER A 712 -31.97 -12.21 -25.38
CA SER A 712 -31.07 -12.53 -24.28
C SER A 712 -31.77 -12.31 -22.94
N LEU A 713 -31.72 -13.29 -22.06
CA LEU A 713 -32.28 -13.24 -20.70
C LEU A 713 -31.23 -13.77 -19.72
N ILE A 714 -30.90 -12.98 -18.71
CA ILE A 714 -30.01 -13.38 -17.61
C ILE A 714 -30.83 -13.37 -16.32
N ILE A 715 -30.76 -14.46 -15.55
CA ILE A 715 -31.45 -14.61 -14.26
C ILE A 715 -30.45 -15.15 -13.25
N GLY A 716 -30.23 -14.44 -12.13
CA GLY A 716 -29.46 -14.99 -11.03
C GLY A 716 -30.31 -15.79 -10.01
N GLY A 717 -29.65 -16.66 -9.24
CA GLY A 717 -30.17 -17.22 -7.99
C GLY A 717 -30.44 -18.74 -7.99
N ILE A 718 -30.32 -19.34 -6.79
CA ILE A 718 -30.67 -20.75 -6.56
C ILE A 718 -32.19 -20.90 -6.53
N GLN A 719 -32.78 -21.19 -7.68
CA GLN A 719 -34.22 -21.45 -7.78
C GLN A 719 -34.58 -22.78 -7.13
N LYS A 720 -35.10 -22.74 -5.90
CA LYS A 720 -35.44 -23.96 -5.16
C LYS A 720 -36.74 -24.66 -5.58
N ASP A 721 -37.71 -23.95 -6.15
CA ASP A 721 -39.07 -24.47 -6.41
C ASP A 721 -39.71 -23.95 -7.73
N SER A 722 -38.92 -23.61 -8.75
CA SER A 722 -39.40 -22.96 -10.00
C SER A 722 -40.07 -23.90 -11.03
N ILE A 723 -40.82 -24.91 -10.57
CA ILE A 723 -41.52 -25.93 -11.39
C ILE A 723 -42.60 -25.35 -12.35
N ASN A 724 -42.82 -24.02 -12.38
CA ASN A 724 -43.81 -23.34 -13.22
C ASN A 724 -43.22 -22.43 -14.34
N GLN A 725 -42.00 -22.68 -14.83
CA GLN A 725 -41.41 -21.97 -15.98
C GLN A 725 -41.92 -22.43 -17.37
N SER A 726 -43.13 -22.97 -17.47
CA SER A 726 -43.65 -23.65 -18.69
C SER A 726 -43.86 -22.78 -19.94
N LYS A 727 -43.41 -21.51 -19.95
CA LYS A 727 -43.65 -20.55 -21.04
C LYS A 727 -42.53 -19.51 -21.26
N LEU A 728 -41.25 -19.91 -21.22
CA LEU A 728 -40.15 -19.04 -21.70
C LEU A 728 -40.32 -18.69 -23.20
N ALA A 729 -39.72 -17.57 -23.63
CA ALA A 729 -40.06 -16.93 -24.90
C ALA A 729 -39.58 -17.70 -26.14
N LEU A 730 -40.42 -17.75 -27.19
CA LEU A 730 -40.16 -18.46 -28.46
C LEU A 730 -38.93 -17.96 -29.24
N ASN A 731 -38.41 -16.77 -28.92
CA ASN A 731 -37.32 -16.10 -29.66
C ASN A 731 -36.02 -15.98 -28.84
N LEU A 732 -35.93 -16.63 -27.67
CA LEU A 732 -34.78 -16.55 -26.79
C LEU A 732 -33.59 -17.28 -27.42
N LYS A 733 -32.44 -16.60 -27.55
CA LYS A 733 -31.19 -17.18 -28.08
C LYS A 733 -30.20 -17.52 -26.96
N ILE A 734 -30.14 -16.67 -25.94
CA ILE A 734 -29.24 -16.80 -24.80
C ILE A 734 -30.09 -16.82 -23.53
N LEU A 735 -29.88 -17.84 -22.70
CA LEU A 735 -30.36 -17.89 -21.33
C LEU A 735 -29.14 -18.14 -20.43
N GLU A 736 -28.77 -17.15 -19.62
CA GLU A 736 -27.72 -17.33 -18.61
C GLU A 736 -28.35 -17.43 -17.23
N ILE A 737 -27.96 -18.48 -16.49
CA ILE A 737 -28.38 -18.70 -15.11
C ILE A 737 -27.14 -18.57 -14.23
N ASN A 738 -27.13 -17.55 -13.38
CA ASN A 738 -25.99 -17.24 -12.52
C ASN A 738 -26.30 -17.69 -11.08
N ASP A 739 -25.65 -18.74 -10.59
CA ASP A 739 -25.99 -19.37 -9.30
C ASP A 739 -25.64 -18.53 -8.06
N GLY A 740 -24.98 -17.38 -8.25
CA GLY A 740 -24.55 -16.47 -7.18
C GLY A 740 -23.29 -16.92 -6.45
N LEU A 741 -22.66 -18.03 -6.84
CA LEU A 741 -21.36 -18.44 -6.37
C LEU A 741 -20.30 -17.93 -7.35
N TYR A 742 -19.45 -17.02 -6.87
CA TYR A 742 -18.38 -16.29 -7.59
C TYR A 742 -17.27 -17.14 -8.26
N ARG A 743 -17.52 -18.41 -8.62
CA ARG A 743 -16.53 -19.31 -9.23
C ARG A 743 -16.97 -19.97 -10.54
N HIS A 744 -18.27 -20.12 -10.85
CA HIS A 744 -18.72 -20.78 -12.08
C HIS A 744 -20.00 -20.16 -12.66
N THR A 745 -19.88 -19.12 -13.48
CA THR A 745 -20.99 -18.69 -14.36
C THR A 745 -21.28 -19.79 -15.37
N GLN A 746 -22.51 -20.34 -15.36
CA GLN A 746 -22.96 -21.31 -16.35
C GLN A 746 -23.69 -20.60 -17.49
N THR A 747 -22.94 -20.07 -18.45
CA THR A 747 -23.52 -19.50 -19.69
C THR A 747 -24.06 -20.63 -20.56
N ILE A 748 -25.37 -20.87 -20.53
CA ILE A 748 -26.05 -21.86 -21.39
C ILE A 748 -26.31 -21.21 -22.76
N THR A 749 -25.36 -21.37 -23.68
CA THR A 749 -25.37 -20.70 -25.00
C THR A 749 -26.34 -21.30 -26.02
N THR A 750 -27.04 -22.39 -25.71
CA THR A 750 -28.06 -22.99 -26.59
C THR A 750 -29.28 -23.47 -25.82
N LEU A 751 -30.29 -22.62 -25.73
CA LEU A 751 -31.65 -23.03 -25.40
C LEU A 751 -32.46 -23.20 -26.69
N GLN A 752 -32.36 -24.36 -27.34
CA GLN A 752 -33.23 -24.66 -28.49
C GLN A 752 -34.50 -25.37 -27.99
N LEU A 753 -35.50 -24.58 -27.57
CA LEU A 753 -36.82 -25.09 -27.23
C LEU A 753 -37.51 -25.61 -28.49
N THR A 754 -37.51 -26.92 -28.71
CA THR A 754 -38.27 -27.58 -29.78
C THR A 754 -39.14 -28.69 -29.21
N ASN A 755 -40.23 -28.99 -29.92
CA ASN A 755 -41.07 -30.15 -29.70
C ASN A 755 -41.04 -31.10 -30.92
N SER A 756 -40.00 -31.00 -31.76
CA SER A 756 -39.92 -31.68 -33.06
C SER A 756 -39.03 -32.93 -33.03
N GLN A 757 -39.40 -33.89 -33.87
CA GLN A 757 -38.66 -35.15 -34.05
C GLN A 757 -37.21 -34.93 -34.53
N ASP A 758 -36.94 -33.82 -35.21
CA ASP A 758 -35.60 -33.47 -35.72
C ASP A 758 -34.58 -33.27 -34.59
N SER A 759 -34.98 -32.64 -33.49
CA SER A 759 -34.10 -32.46 -32.32
C SER A 759 -33.86 -33.76 -31.55
N LEU A 760 -34.86 -34.66 -31.50
CA LEU A 760 -34.66 -36.01 -30.95
C LEU A 760 -33.67 -36.82 -31.80
N SER A 761 -33.73 -36.63 -33.12
CA SER A 761 -32.84 -37.27 -34.11
C SER A 761 -31.41 -36.71 -34.01
N PHE A 762 -31.25 -35.39 -33.88
CA PHE A 762 -29.96 -34.75 -33.64
C PHE A 762 -29.29 -35.21 -32.35
N ILE A 763 -30.03 -35.31 -31.22
CA ILE A 763 -29.48 -35.83 -29.96
C ILE A 763 -29.04 -37.30 -30.11
N LYS A 764 -29.79 -38.10 -30.86
CA LYS A 764 -29.44 -39.51 -31.14
C LYS A 764 -28.18 -39.64 -32.01
N GLU A 765 -28.02 -38.75 -32.98
CA GLU A 765 -26.91 -38.76 -33.95
C GLU A 765 -25.60 -38.25 -33.33
N PHE A 766 -25.65 -37.11 -32.63
CA PHE A 766 -24.46 -36.42 -32.12
C PHE A 766 -24.14 -36.72 -30.64
N TYR A 767 -25.10 -37.21 -29.85
CA TYR A 767 -24.92 -37.53 -28.42
C TYR A 767 -25.53 -38.90 -28.03
N PRO A 768 -25.13 -40.02 -28.69
CA PRO A 768 -25.76 -41.33 -28.56
C PRO A 768 -25.72 -41.93 -27.14
N GLU A 769 -24.68 -41.63 -26.35
CA GLU A 769 -24.61 -42.08 -24.95
C GLU A 769 -25.67 -41.37 -24.07
N TYR A 770 -25.89 -40.07 -24.26
CA TYR A 770 -26.92 -39.32 -23.53
C TYR A 770 -28.32 -39.83 -23.88
N TYR A 771 -28.59 -40.03 -25.18
CA TYR A 771 -29.83 -40.62 -25.69
C TYR A 771 -30.15 -41.98 -25.06
N SER A 772 -29.12 -42.81 -24.85
CA SER A 772 -29.23 -44.16 -24.32
C SER A 772 -29.36 -44.19 -22.78
N THR A 773 -28.50 -43.45 -22.08
CA THR A 773 -28.45 -43.40 -20.60
C THR A 773 -29.72 -42.82 -19.98
N HIS A 774 -30.29 -41.79 -20.60
CA HIS A 774 -31.52 -41.14 -20.13
C HIS A 774 -32.80 -41.78 -20.68
N ASN A 775 -32.70 -42.97 -21.29
CA ASN A 775 -33.85 -43.77 -21.77
C ASN A 775 -34.74 -43.05 -22.79
N LEU A 776 -34.21 -42.08 -23.54
CA LEU A 776 -34.98 -41.29 -24.54
C LEU A 776 -35.52 -42.16 -25.68
N SER A 777 -34.94 -43.34 -25.87
CA SER A 777 -35.48 -44.43 -26.73
C SER A 777 -36.90 -44.91 -26.36
N LYS A 778 -37.42 -44.59 -25.17
CA LYS A 778 -38.79 -44.91 -24.74
C LYS A 778 -39.84 -43.89 -25.21
N ILE A 779 -39.42 -42.74 -25.73
CA ILE A 779 -40.29 -41.79 -26.43
C ILE A 779 -40.61 -42.41 -27.80
N SER A 780 -41.68 -43.20 -27.84
CA SER A 780 -42.08 -43.94 -29.03
C SER A 780 -42.87 -43.07 -30.01
N ASP A 781 -42.85 -43.42 -31.30
CA ASP A 781 -43.56 -42.69 -32.36
C ASP A 781 -45.08 -42.55 -32.12
N SER A 782 -45.66 -43.37 -31.24
CA SER A 782 -47.05 -43.26 -30.78
C SER A 782 -47.35 -41.98 -29.98
N PHE A 783 -46.33 -41.28 -29.49
CA PHE A 783 -46.45 -39.95 -28.93
C PHE A 783 -46.35 -38.84 -29.98
N VAL A 784 -46.03 -39.12 -31.25
CA VAL A 784 -45.94 -38.07 -32.29
C VAL A 784 -47.31 -37.82 -32.92
N ASP A 785 -47.71 -36.56 -33.03
CA ASP A 785 -48.84 -36.14 -33.86
C ASP A 785 -48.49 -36.29 -35.35
N SER A 786 -49.06 -37.32 -35.98
CA SER A 786 -48.77 -37.72 -37.36
C SER A 786 -49.17 -36.71 -38.43
N GLN A 787 -49.85 -35.62 -38.06
CA GLN A 787 -50.11 -34.48 -38.96
C GLN A 787 -49.03 -33.40 -38.92
N ASN A 788 -48.26 -33.30 -37.81
CA ASN A 788 -47.40 -32.13 -37.54
C ASN A 788 -45.96 -32.45 -37.08
N ASN A 789 -45.58 -33.73 -36.90
CA ASN A 789 -44.29 -34.17 -36.34
C ASN A 789 -43.96 -33.57 -34.94
N GLN A 790 -44.98 -33.33 -34.11
CA GLN A 790 -44.85 -32.81 -32.74
C GLN A 790 -45.20 -33.86 -31.69
N ILE A 791 -44.47 -33.90 -30.57
CA ILE A 791 -44.71 -34.87 -29.49
C ILE A 791 -45.90 -34.44 -28.60
N LYS A 792 -46.81 -35.36 -28.30
CA LYS A 792 -48.01 -35.21 -27.46
C LYS A 792 -47.68 -35.36 -25.98
N GLY A 793 -47.69 -34.23 -25.30
CA GLY A 793 -47.47 -34.09 -23.86
C GLY A 793 -47.05 -32.65 -23.57
N GLU A 794 -47.23 -32.17 -22.34
CA GLU A 794 -46.75 -30.84 -21.97
C GLU A 794 -45.22 -30.85 -21.84
N TYR A 795 -44.55 -30.54 -22.96
CA TYR A 795 -43.14 -30.14 -23.10
C TYR A 795 -42.07 -31.11 -22.54
N ILE A 796 -41.38 -31.81 -23.43
CA ILE A 796 -40.10 -32.45 -23.11
C ILE A 796 -39.01 -31.36 -23.03
N ILE A 797 -38.43 -31.18 -21.85
CA ILE A 797 -37.31 -30.26 -21.63
C ILE A 797 -36.00 -31.03 -21.83
N ALA A 798 -35.24 -30.67 -22.88
CA ALA A 798 -33.89 -31.18 -23.10
C ALA A 798 -32.85 -30.09 -22.72
N LEU A 799 -32.20 -30.26 -21.57
CA LEU A 799 -31.02 -29.47 -21.20
C LEU A 799 -29.80 -30.02 -21.94
N LEU A 800 -29.37 -29.34 -23.01
CA LEU A 800 -28.06 -29.57 -23.62
C LEU A 800 -26.98 -28.80 -22.86
N LEU A 801 -26.48 -29.42 -21.79
CA LEU A 801 -25.35 -28.93 -21.00
C LEU A 801 -24.05 -29.07 -21.79
N HIS A 802 -23.41 -27.96 -22.15
CA HIS A 802 -22.14 -27.95 -22.88
C HIS A 802 -20.94 -27.61 -21.99
N ASN A 803 -20.74 -28.32 -20.88
CA ASN A 803 -19.38 -28.62 -20.43
C ASN A 803 -19.32 -29.81 -19.46
N THR A 804 -18.21 -30.54 -19.53
CA THR A 804 -17.93 -31.68 -18.66
C THR A 804 -17.61 -31.22 -17.23
N ASN A 805 -18.34 -31.79 -16.26
CA ASN A 805 -18.21 -31.71 -14.80
C ASN A 805 -19.35 -30.96 -14.09
N ILE A 806 -20.44 -31.69 -13.82
CA ILE A 806 -21.05 -31.82 -12.48
C ILE A 806 -21.91 -33.09 -12.49
N ILE A 807 -21.90 -33.81 -11.37
CA ILE A 807 -22.73 -34.99 -11.13
C ILE A 807 -24.12 -34.52 -10.67
N LEU A 808 -25.18 -35.06 -11.27
CA LEU A 808 -26.58 -34.88 -10.85
C LEU A 808 -26.91 -35.69 -9.60
#